data_AF-A0A232LV31-F1
#
_entry.id   AF-A0A232LV31-F1
#
_cell.length_a   1.000
_cell.length_b   1.000
_cell.length_c   1.000
_cell.angle_alpha   90.00
_cell.angle_beta   90.00
_cell.angle_gamma   90.00
#
_symmetry.space_group_name_H-M   'P 1'
#
loop_
_entity.id
_entity.type
_entity.pdbx_description
1 polymer ?
#
loop_
_entity_poly.entity_id
_entity_poly.type
_entity_poly.pdbx_seq_one_letter_code
_entity_poly.pdbx_strand_id
1 'polypeptide(L)'
;MPHAISSIEYKADHSTFLARAKIVAKAKTSDQQQILHGFPTGIESKMVWGSGKFKAEEWVIHLTSEHLDEIDSALRLFQGLRIPMGFISPETFPLRSLGPFIRDVVAPDIYHGKGFAVLRGIPVQQYTENENSIIHAGLASWLGRLRGRQDKSGNLVVRHIKDVASAKVDIPIGTAQYTSDSQAFHTDFGDVVSLYCIGTPAYGGTSHLASLGQIYNELCQTRPDVIQALAGEWPFATFDHNAYAPRPLLFFHGGHLMMQYSRRLFTGFGDYRNDEVSKALTMAQMDAMDHLEFLARKHCLSMNLQKGDVQWVNNLGILHSRDSYQDDHFHRRELQRLWIRNEELSWDIPKRLRSLWTHIFYSMKLQDQEFFPPESRIVARDSQRNSAENLKGNEKVENLKGDEWVAKMKGNEWVARPATNLKGDEWVAKLKGDEWVAKLATNLKGDEWVAKLKGDEWVAATLKGDEWVAKLKGDEWVAKLAANLKGDKWVAKLKGDEWVAKPAITLKGDEWVAKPAPALKGDEWVAKLKGDEWVAKLAADLKGGEWVAKPAATLEGDEWVAKLKGDEWVAKLATSLKGDEWVAKLKGDEWVAKLATNLKGDEWVAKLKGDEWVVPATTLKGEEWVAKLKGDEWVAKPAATLKGDEWVAKLKGDEWVAKLMGDERVAKLKGDEWVAKLEGKQ
;
A
#
# COMPACT_ATOMS: atom_id res chain seq x y z
N MET A 1 -1.31 -27.00 -42.38
CA MET A 1 -0.45 -27.22 -41.19
C MET A 1 -1.35 -27.31 -39.97
N PRO A 2 -1.03 -28.11 -38.95
CA PRO A 2 -1.80 -28.12 -37.70
C PRO A 2 -1.89 -26.71 -37.11
N HIS A 3 -3.09 -26.28 -36.72
CA HIS A 3 -3.37 -24.93 -36.21
C HIS A 3 -2.42 -24.52 -35.06
N ALA A 4 -2.01 -25.49 -34.23
CA ALA A 4 -1.11 -25.26 -33.09
C ALA A 4 0.31 -24.80 -33.48
N ILE A 5 0.80 -25.15 -34.68
CA ILE A 5 2.16 -24.76 -35.13
C ILE A 5 2.17 -23.32 -35.68
N SER A 6 1.03 -22.88 -36.22
CA SER A 6 0.81 -21.54 -36.79
C SER A 6 0.42 -20.47 -35.76
N SER A 7 0.29 -20.83 -34.49
CA SER A 7 0.04 -19.91 -33.38
C SER A 7 1.19 -19.93 -32.37
N ILE A 8 1.28 -18.89 -31.55
CA ILE A 8 2.22 -18.79 -30.44
C ILE A 8 1.52 -18.29 -29.19
N GLU A 9 1.86 -18.87 -28.04
CA GLU A 9 1.32 -18.53 -26.74
C GLU A 9 2.41 -17.93 -25.84
N TYR A 10 1.95 -17.29 -24.75
CA TYR A 10 2.85 -16.71 -23.75
C TYR A 10 3.71 -17.77 -23.09
N LYS A 11 3.14 -18.91 -22.72
CA LYS A 11 3.92 -20.04 -22.20
C LYS A 11 4.49 -20.81 -23.38
N ALA A 12 5.81 -20.91 -23.47
CA ALA A 12 6.45 -21.70 -24.50
C ALA A 12 6.15 -23.19 -24.29
N ASP A 13 5.71 -23.86 -25.36
CA ASP A 13 5.52 -25.31 -25.37
C ASP A 13 6.63 -25.97 -26.18
N HIS A 14 7.28 -26.96 -25.57
CA HIS A 14 8.47 -27.58 -26.16
C HIS A 14 8.12 -28.41 -27.41
N SER A 15 6.93 -29.03 -27.45
CA SER A 15 6.53 -29.88 -28.57
C SER A 15 6.25 -29.08 -29.84
N THR A 16 5.51 -27.97 -29.71
CA THR A 16 5.22 -27.03 -30.79
C THR A 16 6.48 -26.30 -31.25
N PHE A 17 7.36 -25.93 -30.32
CA PHE A 17 8.69 -25.41 -30.64
C PHE A 17 9.48 -26.34 -31.55
N LEU A 18 9.68 -27.60 -31.15
CA LEU A 18 10.48 -28.56 -31.94
C LEU A 18 9.87 -28.81 -33.33
N ALA A 19 8.53 -28.81 -33.43
CA ALA A 19 7.85 -28.94 -34.71
C ALA A 19 8.08 -27.72 -35.60
N ARG A 20 7.95 -26.49 -35.05
CA ARG A 20 8.16 -25.24 -35.77
C ARG A 20 9.62 -25.06 -36.21
N ALA A 21 10.56 -25.34 -35.32
CA ALA A 21 12.00 -25.27 -35.58
C ALA A 21 12.40 -26.17 -36.77
N LYS A 22 11.85 -27.39 -36.85
CA LYS A 22 12.09 -28.30 -37.98
C LYS A 22 11.57 -27.75 -39.31
N ILE A 23 10.42 -27.06 -39.30
CA ILE A 23 9.84 -26.47 -40.52
C ILE A 23 10.68 -25.28 -40.97
N VAL A 24 10.99 -24.36 -40.06
CA VAL A 24 11.81 -23.17 -40.36
C VAL A 24 13.21 -23.57 -40.84
N ALA A 25 13.85 -24.53 -40.17
CA ALA A 25 15.18 -25.01 -40.55
C ALA A 25 15.21 -25.70 -41.92
N LYS A 26 14.10 -26.28 -42.40
CA LYS A 26 13.99 -26.84 -43.75
C LYS A 26 13.71 -25.80 -44.82
N ALA A 27 13.04 -24.71 -44.45
CA ALA A 27 12.65 -23.65 -45.37
C ALA A 27 13.75 -22.59 -45.57
N LYS A 28 14.82 -22.61 -44.76
CA LYS A 28 15.85 -21.58 -44.78
C LYS A 28 16.68 -21.59 -46.08
N THR A 29 16.94 -20.40 -46.62
CA THR A 29 17.79 -20.22 -47.80
C THR A 29 19.28 -20.26 -47.43
N SER A 30 20.17 -20.33 -48.43
CA SER A 30 21.63 -20.27 -48.23
C SER A 30 22.07 -19.00 -47.49
N ASP A 31 21.45 -17.86 -47.78
CA ASP A 31 21.76 -16.59 -47.12
C ASP A 31 21.37 -16.59 -45.64
N GLN A 32 20.31 -17.32 -45.28
CA GLN A 32 19.88 -17.50 -43.89
C GLN A 32 20.79 -18.44 -43.08
N GLN A 33 21.77 -19.07 -43.73
CA GLN A 33 22.77 -19.90 -43.06
C GLN A 33 24.01 -19.10 -42.64
N GLN A 34 24.13 -17.85 -43.09
CA GLN A 34 25.24 -16.97 -42.75
C GLN A 34 24.84 -15.96 -41.67
N ILE A 35 25.84 -15.44 -40.96
CA ILE A 35 25.61 -14.40 -39.95
C ILE A 35 25.32 -13.08 -40.67
N LEU A 36 24.32 -12.34 -40.17
CA LEU A 36 23.85 -11.10 -40.77
C LEU A 36 24.98 -10.07 -40.87
N HIS A 37 25.08 -9.37 -42.00
CA HIS A 37 26.04 -8.27 -42.16
C HIS A 37 25.85 -7.22 -41.05
N GLY A 38 26.96 -6.82 -40.40
CA GLY A 38 26.96 -5.90 -39.26
C GLY A 38 26.83 -6.57 -37.90
N PHE A 39 26.65 -7.89 -37.84
CA PHE A 39 26.71 -8.69 -36.61
C PHE A 39 28.00 -9.53 -36.58
N PRO A 40 28.66 -9.69 -35.42
CA PRO A 40 29.92 -10.42 -35.32
C PRO A 40 29.69 -11.93 -35.33
N THR A 41 30.70 -12.70 -35.73
CA THR A 41 30.60 -14.18 -35.77
C THR A 41 30.58 -14.84 -34.39
N GLY A 42 30.90 -14.07 -33.35
CA GLY A 42 30.79 -14.40 -31.94
C GLY A 42 31.04 -13.14 -31.10
N ILE A 43 30.65 -13.19 -29.83
CA ILE A 43 30.88 -12.14 -28.85
C ILE A 43 31.85 -12.67 -27.79
N GLU A 44 32.89 -11.88 -27.53
CA GLU A 44 33.79 -12.08 -26.40
C GLU A 44 33.65 -10.91 -25.44
N SER A 45 33.16 -11.17 -24.23
CA SER A 45 33.10 -10.18 -23.16
C SER A 45 32.98 -10.87 -21.80
N LYS A 46 33.21 -10.12 -20.71
CA LYS A 46 33.00 -10.63 -19.34
C LYS A 46 31.53 -10.99 -19.06
N MET A 47 30.59 -10.39 -19.82
CA MET A 47 29.16 -10.65 -19.73
C MET A 47 28.74 -11.91 -20.51
N VAL A 48 29.66 -12.58 -21.21
CA VAL A 48 29.41 -13.89 -21.85
C VAL A 48 29.70 -15.01 -20.85
N TRP A 49 28.64 -15.67 -20.40
CA TRP A 49 28.73 -16.75 -19.43
C TRP A 49 27.55 -17.72 -19.55
N GLY A 50 27.79 -19.00 -19.28
CA GLY A 50 26.76 -20.04 -19.22
C GLY A 50 26.41 -20.43 -17.79
N SER A 51 25.56 -21.45 -17.67
CA SER A 51 25.15 -21.99 -16.38
C SER A 51 26.37 -22.50 -15.59
N GLY A 52 26.37 -22.24 -14.27
CA GLY A 52 27.43 -22.70 -13.36
C GLY A 52 28.77 -21.96 -13.46
N LYS A 53 28.90 -20.90 -14.28
CA LYS A 53 30.17 -20.14 -14.38
C LYS A 53 30.54 -19.42 -13.09
N PHE A 54 29.56 -18.91 -12.34
CA PHE A 54 29.81 -18.17 -11.10
C PHE A 54 29.24 -18.91 -9.89
N LYS A 55 29.99 -18.89 -8.79
CA LYS A 55 29.49 -19.24 -7.46
C LYS A 55 28.78 -18.05 -6.82
N ALA A 56 27.96 -18.31 -5.81
CA ALA A 56 27.16 -17.26 -5.16
C ALA A 56 28.02 -16.12 -4.60
N GLU A 57 29.18 -16.46 -4.04
CA GLU A 57 30.10 -15.51 -3.39
C GLU A 57 30.73 -14.51 -4.36
N GLU A 58 30.67 -14.77 -5.67
CA GLU A 58 31.23 -13.90 -6.70
C GLU A 58 30.27 -12.76 -7.10
N TRP A 59 28.98 -12.89 -6.78
CA TRP A 59 27.95 -11.90 -7.13
C TRP A 59 27.08 -11.47 -5.93
N VAL A 60 27.16 -12.14 -4.78
CA VAL A 60 26.51 -11.69 -3.53
C VAL A 60 27.50 -10.85 -2.72
N ILE A 61 27.12 -9.61 -2.46
CA ILE A 61 27.83 -8.66 -1.60
C ILE A 61 27.11 -8.62 -0.26
N HIS A 62 27.75 -9.12 0.79
CA HIS A 62 27.18 -9.10 2.14
C HIS A 62 27.41 -7.75 2.82
N LEU A 63 26.33 -7.13 3.30
CA LEU A 63 26.40 -5.91 4.09
C LEU A 63 26.99 -6.19 5.48
N THR A 64 27.91 -5.34 5.91
CA THR A 64 28.44 -5.33 7.28
C THR A 64 27.52 -4.49 8.17
N SER A 65 27.71 -4.56 9.50
CA SER A 65 27.00 -3.68 10.43
C SER A 65 27.28 -2.20 10.14
N GLU A 66 28.51 -1.86 9.78
CA GLU A 66 28.90 -0.49 9.42
C GLU A 66 28.15 0.00 8.18
N HIS A 67 27.97 -0.85 7.17
CA HIS A 67 27.16 -0.49 6.00
C HIS A 67 25.69 -0.27 6.37
N LEU A 68 25.14 -1.04 7.30
CA LEU A 68 23.75 -0.87 7.77
C LEU A 68 23.59 0.43 8.56
N ASP A 69 24.56 0.78 9.41
CA ASP A 69 24.58 2.04 10.15
C ASP A 69 24.68 3.25 9.21
N GLU A 70 25.46 3.14 8.12
CA GLU A 70 25.50 4.14 7.06
C GLU A 70 24.14 4.32 6.37
N ILE A 71 23.45 3.22 6.05
CA ILE A 71 22.12 3.25 5.41
C ILE A 71 21.10 3.92 6.33
N ASP A 72 21.03 3.56 7.62
CA ASP A 72 20.10 4.21 8.55
C ASP A 72 20.44 5.70 8.71
N SER A 73 21.71 6.03 8.90
CA SER A 73 22.16 7.43 9.02
C SER A 73 21.79 8.28 7.80
N ALA A 74 22.00 7.75 6.59
CA ALA A 74 21.65 8.41 5.34
C ALA A 74 20.13 8.59 5.18
N LEU A 75 19.35 7.58 5.59
CA LEU A 75 17.89 7.66 5.62
C LEU A 75 17.41 8.77 6.57
N ARG A 76 17.93 8.82 7.80
CA ARG A 76 17.57 9.86 8.78
C ARG A 76 17.94 11.26 8.29
N LEU A 77 19.12 11.40 7.69
CA LEU A 77 19.56 12.65 7.08
C LEU A 77 18.56 13.11 6.00
N PHE A 78 18.26 12.23 5.03
CA PHE A 78 17.37 12.57 3.92
C PHE A 78 15.97 12.98 4.41
N GLN A 79 15.40 12.23 5.35
CA GLN A 79 14.11 12.58 5.97
C GLN A 79 14.16 13.94 6.68
N GLY A 80 15.28 14.25 7.35
CA GLY A 80 15.52 15.54 8.01
C GLY A 80 15.57 16.74 7.05
N LEU A 81 16.00 16.53 5.80
CA LEU A 81 16.04 17.58 4.77
C LEU A 81 14.63 18.03 4.34
N ARG A 82 13.61 17.18 4.50
CA ARG A 82 12.21 17.47 4.11
C ARG A 82 12.05 17.91 2.65
N ILE A 83 12.86 17.35 1.77
CA ILE A 83 12.81 17.58 0.31
C ILE A 83 12.07 16.44 -0.40
N PRO A 84 11.54 16.66 -1.62
CA PRO A 84 10.90 15.59 -2.39
C PRO A 84 11.83 14.41 -2.67
N MET A 85 11.28 13.18 -2.69
CA MET A 85 12.05 11.94 -2.90
C MET A 85 12.81 11.89 -4.22
N GLY A 86 12.36 12.61 -5.25
CA GLY A 86 13.11 12.70 -6.51
C GLY A 86 14.48 13.39 -6.37
N PHE A 87 14.75 14.10 -5.28
CA PHE A 87 16.07 14.69 -4.98
C PHE A 87 17.00 13.73 -4.22
N ILE A 88 16.64 12.45 -4.06
CA ILE A 88 17.57 11.43 -3.56
C ILE A 88 18.74 11.28 -4.53
N SER A 89 19.94 11.54 -4.01
CA SER A 89 21.22 11.50 -4.71
C SER A 89 22.35 11.12 -3.73
N PRO A 90 23.58 10.85 -4.20
CA PRO A 90 24.73 10.64 -3.33
C PRO A 90 24.97 11.76 -2.31
N GLU A 91 24.58 12.99 -2.64
CA GLU A 91 24.73 14.16 -1.76
C GLU A 91 23.67 14.21 -0.64
N THR A 92 22.45 13.78 -0.93
CA THR A 92 21.32 13.82 0.01
C THR A 92 21.09 12.48 0.72
N PHE A 93 21.71 11.41 0.23
CA PHE A 93 21.77 10.06 0.82
C PHE A 93 23.24 9.56 0.83
N PRO A 94 24.10 10.15 1.67
CA PRO A 94 25.53 9.86 1.64
C PRO A 94 25.86 8.53 2.30
N LEU A 95 26.54 7.65 1.57
CA LEU A 95 27.13 6.40 2.06
C LEU A 95 28.64 6.55 1.99
N ARG A 96 29.34 6.49 3.13
CA ARG A 96 30.75 6.85 3.24
C ARG A 96 31.66 5.78 2.64
N SER A 97 31.41 4.52 2.95
CA SER A 97 32.18 3.37 2.44
C SER A 97 31.39 2.61 1.38
N LEU A 98 30.11 2.35 1.63
CA LEU A 98 29.27 1.58 0.72
C LEU A 98 29.02 2.30 -0.60
N GLY A 99 28.84 3.63 -0.57
CA GLY A 99 28.56 4.44 -1.75
C GLY A 99 29.68 4.38 -2.80
N PRO A 100 30.93 4.73 -2.44
CA PRO A 100 32.09 4.57 -3.31
C PRO A 100 32.27 3.13 -3.80
N PHE A 101 32.05 2.12 -2.96
CA PHE A 101 32.12 0.72 -3.40
C PHE A 101 31.08 0.41 -4.49
N ILE A 102 29.83 0.85 -4.33
CA ILE A 102 28.80 0.68 -5.37
C ILE A 102 29.21 1.39 -6.67
N ARG A 103 29.67 2.64 -6.56
CA ARG A 103 30.04 3.47 -7.73
C ARG A 103 31.26 2.92 -8.48
N ASP A 104 32.32 2.57 -7.76
CA ASP A 104 33.65 2.31 -8.35
C ASP A 104 33.89 0.84 -8.66
N VAL A 105 33.17 -0.08 -7.98
CA VAL A 105 33.34 -1.53 -8.14
C VAL A 105 32.11 -2.16 -8.76
N VAL A 106 30.94 -1.94 -8.16
CA VAL A 106 29.71 -2.64 -8.55
C VAL A 106 29.15 -2.12 -9.88
N ALA A 107 29.10 -0.79 -10.06
CA ALA A 107 28.57 -0.21 -11.30
C ALA A 107 29.39 -0.62 -12.54
N PRO A 108 30.74 -0.53 -12.57
CA PRO A 108 31.51 -1.00 -13.71
C PRO A 108 31.34 -2.49 -13.99
N ASP A 109 31.20 -3.33 -12.96
CA ASP A 109 30.97 -4.78 -13.15
C ASP A 109 29.56 -5.07 -13.72
N ILE A 110 28.55 -4.27 -13.39
CA ILE A 110 27.23 -4.35 -14.00
C ILE A 110 27.25 -3.86 -15.45
N TYR A 111 27.91 -2.75 -15.76
CA TYR A 111 27.88 -2.22 -17.13
C TYR A 111 28.85 -2.95 -18.08
N HIS A 112 30.00 -3.43 -17.62
CA HIS A 112 31.06 -3.97 -18.48
C HIS A 112 31.68 -5.29 -18.00
N GLY A 113 31.27 -5.78 -16.82
CA GLY A 113 31.76 -7.01 -16.22
C GLY A 113 30.76 -8.15 -16.33
N LYS A 114 30.46 -8.79 -15.19
CA LYS A 114 29.52 -9.92 -15.12
C LYS A 114 28.09 -9.55 -15.52
N GLY A 115 27.71 -8.29 -15.32
CA GLY A 115 26.40 -7.76 -15.67
C GLY A 115 25.35 -7.81 -14.57
N PHE A 116 25.65 -8.39 -13.40
CA PHE A 116 24.70 -8.43 -12.29
C PHE A 116 25.40 -8.55 -10.93
N ALA A 117 24.71 -8.13 -9.88
CA ALA A 117 25.13 -8.29 -8.50
C ALA A 117 23.92 -8.31 -7.55
N VAL A 118 24.08 -8.85 -6.35
CA VAL A 118 23.09 -8.82 -5.27
C VAL A 118 23.73 -8.27 -4.01
N LEU A 119 23.23 -7.14 -3.52
CA LEU A 119 23.55 -6.62 -2.20
C LEU A 119 22.62 -7.27 -1.18
N ARG A 120 23.17 -7.93 -0.16
CA ARG A 120 22.41 -8.77 0.77
C ARG A 120 22.47 -8.26 2.20
N GLY A 121 21.31 -8.30 2.86
CA GLY A 121 21.22 -8.19 4.32
C GLY A 121 20.53 -6.94 4.86
N ILE A 122 19.77 -6.19 4.03
CA ILE A 122 19.04 -5.02 4.54
C ILE A 122 17.86 -5.50 5.41
N PRO A 123 17.75 -5.06 6.68
CA PRO A 123 16.70 -5.51 7.59
C PRO A 123 15.37 -4.79 7.31
N VAL A 124 14.73 -5.08 6.19
CA VAL A 124 13.54 -4.36 5.66
C VAL A 124 12.41 -4.17 6.69
N GLN A 125 12.27 -5.07 7.68
CA GLN A 125 11.22 -5.02 8.71
C GLN A 125 11.45 -3.91 9.73
N GLN A 126 12.67 -3.39 9.84
CA GLN A 126 13.00 -2.27 10.72
C GLN A 126 12.63 -0.92 10.09
N TYR A 127 12.26 -0.93 8.81
CA TYR A 127 11.92 0.26 8.04
C TYR A 127 10.45 0.20 7.61
N THR A 128 9.79 1.36 7.61
CA THR A 128 8.48 1.52 6.98
C THR A 128 8.58 1.32 5.47
N GLU A 129 7.44 1.13 4.80
CA GLU A 129 7.39 0.99 3.34
C GLU A 129 8.03 2.19 2.63
N ASN A 130 7.73 3.41 3.09
CA ASN A 130 8.31 4.66 2.56
C ASN A 130 9.83 4.72 2.77
N GLU A 131 10.31 4.29 3.94
CA GLU A 131 11.74 4.24 4.23
C GLU A 131 12.46 3.23 3.35
N ASN A 132 11.87 2.05 3.11
CA ASN A 132 12.41 1.07 2.17
C ASN A 132 12.54 1.64 0.75
N SER A 133 11.55 2.41 0.27
CA SER A 133 11.65 3.09 -1.03
C SER A 133 12.78 4.12 -1.08
N ILE A 134 12.98 4.88 0.01
CA ILE A 134 14.08 5.84 0.12
C ILE A 134 15.43 5.11 0.11
N ILE A 135 15.57 4.03 0.88
CA ILE A 135 16.77 3.19 0.90
C ILE A 135 17.06 2.63 -0.48
N HIS A 136 16.06 2.06 -1.17
CA HIS A 136 16.23 1.49 -2.50
C HIS A 136 16.75 2.52 -3.50
N ALA A 137 16.15 3.70 -3.52
CA ALA A 137 16.59 4.78 -4.40
C ALA A 137 17.92 5.41 -3.97
N GLY A 138 18.21 5.46 -2.68
CA GLY A 138 19.48 5.94 -2.11
C GLY A 138 20.63 5.08 -2.59
N LEU A 139 20.53 3.76 -2.42
CA LEU A 139 21.49 2.79 -2.94
C LEU A 139 21.61 2.86 -4.47
N ALA A 140 20.47 2.91 -5.18
CA ALA A 140 20.44 3.04 -6.62
C ALA A 140 21.13 4.32 -7.13
N SER A 141 21.06 5.43 -6.38
CA SER A 141 21.67 6.70 -6.77
C SER A 141 23.20 6.66 -6.86
N TRP A 142 23.84 5.76 -6.09
CA TRP A 142 25.27 5.48 -6.19
C TRP A 142 25.63 4.60 -7.39
N LEU A 143 24.68 3.80 -7.88
CA LEU A 143 24.84 3.02 -9.11
C LEU A 143 24.64 3.87 -10.37
N GLY A 144 23.64 4.77 -10.35
CA GLY A 144 23.33 5.71 -11.42
C GLY A 144 22.27 6.72 -10.99
N ARG A 145 22.40 7.98 -11.43
CA ARG A 145 21.55 9.08 -10.96
C ARG A 145 20.16 9.09 -11.58
N LEU A 146 20.01 8.61 -12.81
CA LEU A 146 18.74 8.69 -13.54
C LEU A 146 17.85 7.50 -13.21
N ARG A 147 16.60 7.78 -12.87
CA ARG A 147 15.56 6.78 -12.61
C ARG A 147 14.51 6.84 -13.72
N GLY A 148 14.20 5.69 -14.29
CA GLY A 148 13.30 5.58 -15.44
C GLY A 148 11.83 5.62 -15.06
N ARG A 149 11.02 6.30 -15.89
CA ARG A 149 9.55 6.29 -15.83
C ARG A 149 9.02 4.88 -16.07
N GLN A 150 8.16 4.40 -15.17
CA GLN A 150 7.60 3.05 -15.23
C GLN A 150 6.09 3.01 -15.52
N ASP A 151 5.46 4.13 -15.84
CA ASP A 151 4.04 4.21 -16.19
C ASP A 151 3.79 5.13 -17.39
N LYS A 152 2.71 4.87 -18.14
CA LYS A 152 2.46 5.55 -19.43
C LYS A 152 2.22 7.07 -19.30
N SER A 153 1.57 7.51 -18.21
CA SER A 153 1.08 8.90 -18.10
C SER A 153 1.39 9.56 -16.76
N GLY A 154 2.28 8.98 -15.94
CA GLY A 154 2.62 9.52 -14.63
C GLY A 154 4.11 9.70 -14.46
N ASN A 155 4.49 9.88 -13.20
CA ASN A 155 5.87 10.15 -12.81
C ASN A 155 6.46 9.01 -11.99
N LEU A 156 5.90 7.80 -12.10
CA LEU A 156 6.26 6.71 -11.23
C LEU A 156 7.64 6.17 -11.60
N VAL A 157 8.57 6.22 -10.65
CA VAL A 157 9.94 5.72 -10.83
C VAL A 157 10.24 4.47 -10.02
N VAL A 158 9.62 4.28 -8.85
CA VAL A 158 9.68 3.03 -8.06
C VAL A 158 8.33 2.32 -8.19
N ARG A 159 8.34 1.02 -8.52
CA ARG A 159 7.12 0.24 -8.73
C ARG A 159 7.13 -1.03 -7.89
N HIS A 160 6.03 -1.30 -7.19
CA HIS A 160 5.85 -2.55 -6.47
C HIS A 160 5.45 -3.69 -7.44
N ILE A 161 6.03 -4.86 -7.21
CA ILE A 161 5.82 -6.11 -7.94
C ILE A 161 5.38 -7.17 -6.92
N LYS A 162 4.08 -7.48 -6.93
CA LYS A 162 3.41 -8.42 -6.02
C LYS A 162 2.19 -9.03 -6.72
N ASP A 163 1.73 -10.20 -6.26
CA ASP A 163 0.47 -10.75 -6.73
C ASP A 163 -0.68 -9.83 -6.28
N VAL A 164 -1.35 -9.22 -7.25
CA VAL A 164 -2.58 -8.45 -7.01
C VAL A 164 -3.81 -9.15 -7.59
N ALA A 165 -3.60 -10.16 -8.45
CA ALA A 165 -4.66 -10.97 -9.03
C ALA A 165 -5.44 -11.72 -7.95
N SER A 166 -4.70 -12.32 -7.01
CA SER A 166 -5.28 -13.07 -5.91
C SER A 166 -6.08 -12.20 -4.93
N ALA A 167 -5.81 -10.89 -4.91
CA ALA A 167 -6.44 -9.94 -3.99
C ALA A 167 -7.61 -9.17 -4.64
N LYS A 168 -7.65 -9.07 -5.97
CA LYS A 168 -8.63 -8.27 -6.73
C LYS A 168 -8.96 -8.96 -8.06
N VAL A 169 -9.88 -9.92 -7.99
CA VAL A 169 -10.25 -10.81 -9.11
C VAL A 169 -10.84 -10.04 -10.31
N ASP A 170 -11.43 -8.87 -10.07
CA ASP A 170 -12.15 -8.10 -11.10
C ASP A 170 -11.28 -7.09 -11.86
N ILE A 171 -9.98 -6.99 -11.55
CA ILE A 171 -9.05 -6.12 -12.28
C ILE A 171 -8.40 -6.92 -13.40
N PRO A 172 -8.57 -6.52 -14.68
CA PRO A 172 -7.88 -7.18 -15.78
C PRO A 172 -6.36 -7.12 -15.60
N ILE A 173 -5.65 -8.24 -15.80
CA ILE A 173 -4.19 -8.31 -15.64
C ILE A 173 -3.49 -8.64 -16.95
N GLY A 174 -2.66 -7.70 -17.40
CA GLY A 174 -1.89 -7.82 -18.66
C GLY A 174 -0.41 -8.15 -18.49
N THR A 175 0.02 -8.58 -17.30
CA THR A 175 1.43 -8.90 -17.04
C THR A 175 1.64 -9.83 -15.85
N ALA A 176 2.49 -10.85 -16.05
CA ALA A 176 2.87 -11.84 -15.03
C ALA A 176 3.52 -11.25 -13.76
N GLN A 177 4.03 -10.03 -13.83
CA GLN A 177 4.63 -9.37 -12.66
C GLN A 177 3.58 -9.10 -11.55
N TYR A 178 2.28 -9.15 -11.90
CA TYR A 178 1.13 -8.93 -11.02
C TYR A 178 0.36 -10.20 -10.67
N THR A 179 0.89 -11.37 -11.07
CA THR A 179 0.33 -12.69 -10.74
C THR A 179 1.40 -13.57 -10.10
N SER A 180 0.96 -14.74 -9.64
CA SER A 180 1.79 -15.85 -9.18
C SER A 180 2.36 -16.73 -10.31
N ASP A 181 1.98 -16.47 -11.56
CA ASP A 181 2.42 -17.29 -12.71
C ASP A 181 3.91 -17.15 -13.02
N SER A 182 4.47 -18.06 -13.81
CA SER A 182 5.83 -17.88 -14.33
C SER A 182 5.91 -16.67 -15.27
N GLN A 183 6.97 -15.88 -15.16
CA GLN A 183 7.29 -14.81 -16.09
C GLN A 183 8.39 -15.28 -17.04
N ALA A 184 8.09 -15.33 -18.34
CA ALA A 184 9.02 -15.74 -19.40
C ALA A 184 10.29 -14.86 -19.46
N PHE A 185 11.36 -15.36 -20.09
CA PHE A 185 12.59 -14.57 -20.27
C PHE A 185 12.30 -13.30 -21.07
N HIS A 186 12.75 -12.18 -20.52
CA HIS A 186 12.54 -10.86 -21.09
C HIS A 186 13.66 -9.91 -20.65
N THR A 187 13.69 -8.76 -21.31
CA THR A 187 14.36 -7.55 -20.84
C THR A 187 13.26 -6.51 -20.58
N ASP A 188 13.39 -5.76 -19.50
CA ASP A 188 12.56 -4.59 -19.25
C ASP A 188 13.01 -3.41 -20.14
N PHE A 189 12.61 -2.20 -19.80
CA PHE A 189 13.20 -1.00 -20.36
C PHE A 189 14.34 -0.46 -19.47
N GLY A 190 15.16 0.43 -20.03
CA GLY A 190 16.28 1.04 -19.33
C GLY A 190 17.54 0.18 -19.31
N ASP A 191 18.62 0.72 -18.74
CA ASP A 191 19.96 0.12 -18.80
C ASP A 191 20.15 -0.94 -17.72
N VAL A 192 19.72 -0.63 -16.50
CA VAL A 192 19.82 -1.53 -15.35
C VAL A 192 18.45 -1.67 -14.69
N VAL A 193 18.04 -2.90 -14.44
CA VAL A 193 16.90 -3.21 -13.58
C VAL A 193 17.42 -3.43 -12.17
N SER A 194 16.82 -2.75 -11.19
CA SER A 194 17.05 -3.00 -9.77
C SER A 194 15.80 -3.58 -9.12
N LEU A 195 15.95 -4.69 -8.41
CA LEU A 195 14.87 -5.34 -7.66
C LEU A 195 15.25 -5.42 -6.19
N TYR A 196 14.46 -4.80 -5.32
CA TYR A 196 14.63 -4.85 -3.87
C TYR A 196 13.57 -5.76 -3.24
N CYS A 197 14.00 -6.82 -2.57
CA CYS A 197 13.13 -7.83 -2.00
C CYS A 197 12.60 -7.44 -0.62
N ILE A 198 11.34 -6.99 -0.60
CA ILE A 198 10.60 -6.65 0.63
C ILE A 198 10.01 -7.90 1.26
N GLY A 199 9.52 -8.83 0.44
CA GLY A 199 8.90 -10.07 0.89
C GLY A 199 9.17 -11.22 -0.07
N THR A 200 9.21 -12.43 0.46
CA THR A 200 9.42 -13.67 -0.28
C THR A 200 8.14 -14.50 -0.27
N PRO A 201 7.88 -15.30 -1.32
CA PRO A 201 6.77 -16.24 -1.32
C PRO A 201 7.02 -17.38 -0.33
N ALA A 202 5.98 -18.17 -0.06
CA ALA A 202 6.10 -19.40 0.71
C ALA A 202 6.86 -20.48 -0.09
N TYR A 203 6.56 -20.61 -1.39
CA TYR A 203 7.16 -21.60 -2.27
C TYR A 203 7.41 -21.03 -3.68
N GLY A 204 8.47 -21.53 -4.35
CA GLY A 204 8.78 -21.17 -5.74
C GLY A 204 9.30 -19.74 -5.92
N GLY A 205 9.11 -19.18 -7.11
CA GLY A 205 9.48 -17.79 -7.41
C GLY A 205 10.97 -17.56 -7.68
N THR A 206 11.72 -18.62 -7.96
CA THR A 206 13.13 -18.58 -8.35
C THR A 206 13.35 -17.57 -9.48
N SER A 207 14.33 -16.69 -9.31
CA SER A 207 14.76 -15.74 -10.34
C SER A 207 15.86 -16.36 -11.19
N HIS A 208 15.78 -16.15 -12.51
CA HIS A 208 16.78 -16.65 -13.45
C HIS A 208 17.35 -15.51 -14.27
N LEU A 209 18.66 -15.56 -14.52
CA LEU A 209 19.39 -14.64 -15.37
C LEU A 209 20.08 -15.41 -16.49
N ALA A 210 20.00 -14.95 -17.73
CA ALA A 210 20.66 -15.57 -18.88
C ALA A 210 21.42 -14.52 -19.70
N SER A 211 22.73 -14.78 -19.91
CA SER A 211 23.58 -13.93 -20.74
C SER A 211 23.12 -13.95 -22.20
N LEU A 212 22.81 -12.77 -22.75
CA LEU A 212 22.50 -12.61 -24.17
C LEU A 212 23.68 -13.04 -25.04
N GLY A 213 24.91 -12.66 -24.66
CA GLY A 213 26.11 -13.01 -25.43
C GLY A 213 26.33 -14.53 -25.52
N GLN A 214 26.01 -15.28 -24.44
CA GLN A 214 26.09 -16.74 -24.48
C GLN A 214 25.04 -17.37 -25.40
N ILE A 215 23.79 -16.88 -25.32
CA ILE A 215 22.70 -17.32 -26.22
C ILE A 215 23.07 -17.02 -27.68
N TYR A 216 23.58 -15.82 -27.94
CA TYR A 216 24.03 -15.39 -29.26
C TYR A 216 25.13 -16.27 -29.82
N ASN A 217 26.16 -16.59 -29.03
CA ASN A 217 27.26 -17.46 -29.45
C ASN A 217 26.78 -18.87 -29.83
N GLU A 218 25.81 -19.44 -29.10
CA GLU A 218 25.22 -20.72 -29.50
C GLU A 218 24.39 -20.59 -30.79
N LEU A 219 23.64 -19.50 -30.95
CA LEU A 219 22.87 -19.24 -32.18
C LEU A 219 23.78 -19.03 -33.40
N CYS A 220 24.93 -18.38 -33.26
CA CYS A 220 25.92 -18.23 -34.33
C CYS A 220 26.38 -19.58 -34.90
N GLN A 221 26.49 -20.60 -34.04
CA GLN A 221 26.96 -21.93 -34.43
C GLN A 221 25.84 -22.82 -34.97
N THR A 222 24.63 -22.67 -34.43
CA THR A 222 23.55 -23.64 -34.64
C THR A 222 22.41 -23.12 -35.52
N ARG A 223 22.04 -21.84 -35.37
CA ARG A 223 20.87 -21.21 -35.97
C ARG A 223 21.10 -19.72 -36.33
N PRO A 224 22.01 -19.38 -37.26
CA PRO A 224 22.19 -18.00 -37.74
C PRO A 224 20.88 -17.37 -38.28
N ASP A 225 19.98 -18.20 -38.81
CA ASP A 225 18.65 -17.78 -39.27
C ASP A 225 17.78 -17.18 -38.16
N VAL A 226 17.94 -17.65 -36.91
CA VAL A 226 17.25 -17.07 -35.75
C VAL A 226 17.81 -15.69 -35.42
N ILE A 227 19.12 -15.48 -35.53
CA ILE A 227 19.74 -14.14 -35.35
C ILE A 227 19.18 -13.16 -36.38
N GLN A 228 19.08 -13.58 -37.64
CA GLN A 228 18.48 -12.76 -38.70
C GLN A 228 17.03 -12.39 -38.38
N ALA A 229 16.23 -13.34 -37.89
CA ALA A 229 14.85 -13.07 -37.48
C ALA A 229 14.77 -12.06 -36.31
N LEU A 230 15.65 -12.18 -35.30
CA LEU A 230 15.69 -11.27 -34.15
C LEU A 230 16.18 -9.85 -34.51
N ALA A 231 17.09 -9.75 -35.47
CA ALA A 231 17.61 -8.49 -36.00
C ALA A 231 16.69 -7.84 -37.06
N GLY A 232 15.70 -8.57 -37.57
CA GLY A 232 14.68 -8.08 -38.51
C GLY A 232 13.62 -7.21 -37.86
N GLU A 233 12.64 -6.73 -38.64
CA GLU A 233 11.58 -5.83 -38.17
C GLU A 233 10.44 -6.62 -37.47
N TRP A 234 10.09 -6.24 -36.23
CA TRP A 234 9.00 -6.88 -35.45
C TRP A 234 7.80 -5.94 -35.27
N PRO A 235 6.57 -6.47 -35.33
CA PRO A 235 5.35 -5.66 -35.28
C PRO A 235 5.03 -5.18 -33.86
N PHE A 236 5.70 -4.13 -33.39
CA PHE A 236 5.32 -3.46 -32.15
C PHE A 236 4.06 -2.62 -32.38
N ALA A 237 2.97 -2.97 -31.71
CA ALA A 237 1.75 -2.17 -31.71
C ALA A 237 2.03 -0.76 -31.19
N THR A 238 1.61 0.26 -31.94
CA THR A 238 1.55 1.62 -31.42
C THR A 238 0.29 1.82 -30.60
N PHE A 239 0.16 2.97 -29.92
CA PHE A 239 -1.08 3.32 -29.22
C PHE A 239 -2.28 3.46 -30.17
N ASP A 240 -2.00 3.77 -31.43
CA ASP A 240 -2.99 3.70 -32.50
C ASP A 240 -3.06 2.25 -32.96
N HIS A 241 -4.11 1.54 -32.55
CA HIS A 241 -4.31 0.10 -32.79
C HIS A 241 -4.23 -0.34 -34.27
N ASN A 242 -4.17 0.59 -35.23
CA ASN A 242 -4.04 0.32 -36.66
C ASN A 242 -2.63 0.60 -37.23
N ALA A 243 -1.65 0.97 -36.40
CA ALA A 243 -0.28 1.24 -36.83
C ALA A 243 0.73 0.44 -36.02
N TYR A 244 1.68 -0.16 -36.73
CA TYR A 244 2.87 -0.77 -36.14
C TYR A 244 4.03 0.21 -36.20
N ALA A 245 4.90 0.20 -35.19
CA ALA A 245 6.21 0.84 -35.24
C ALA A 245 7.28 -0.26 -35.29
N PRO A 246 7.55 -0.83 -36.49
CA PRO A 246 8.47 -1.94 -36.58
C PRO A 246 9.87 -1.54 -36.09
N ARG A 247 10.47 -2.45 -35.34
CA ARG A 247 11.89 -2.38 -34.99
C ARG A 247 12.46 -3.76 -34.66
N PRO A 248 13.78 -3.92 -34.69
CA PRO A 248 14.45 -5.12 -34.19
C PRO A 248 14.26 -5.39 -32.70
N LEU A 249 14.44 -6.65 -32.33
CA LEU A 249 14.60 -7.10 -30.94
C LEU A 249 16.07 -7.08 -30.53
N LEU A 250 16.94 -7.55 -31.43
CA LEU A 250 18.38 -7.69 -31.23
C LEU A 250 19.14 -6.59 -31.98
N PHE A 251 20.09 -5.97 -31.30
CA PHE A 251 20.93 -4.91 -31.83
C PHE A 251 22.41 -5.22 -31.55
N PHE A 252 23.27 -4.91 -32.51
CA PHE A 252 24.70 -4.79 -32.27
C PHE A 252 25.11 -3.34 -32.53
N HIS A 253 25.50 -2.62 -31.47
CA HIS A 253 25.75 -1.18 -31.55
C HIS A 253 26.86 -0.78 -30.59
N GLY A 254 27.81 0.03 -31.06
CA GLY A 254 28.94 0.48 -30.25
C GLY A 254 29.75 -0.66 -29.63
N GLY A 255 29.88 -1.79 -30.33
CA GLY A 255 30.59 -2.99 -29.86
C GLY A 255 29.83 -3.85 -28.86
N HIS A 256 28.57 -3.52 -28.54
CA HIS A 256 27.76 -4.23 -27.56
C HIS A 256 26.54 -4.89 -28.21
N LEU A 257 26.24 -6.11 -27.75
CA LEU A 257 25.02 -6.81 -28.11
C LEU A 257 23.92 -6.43 -27.11
N MET A 258 22.78 -5.96 -27.63
CA MET A 258 21.67 -5.45 -26.83
C MET A 258 20.36 -6.07 -27.28
N MET A 259 19.45 -6.33 -26.34
CA MET A 259 18.09 -6.76 -26.66
C MET A 259 17.06 -5.91 -25.95
N GLN A 260 15.97 -5.63 -26.66
CA GLN A 260 14.73 -5.22 -26.01
C GLN A 260 13.59 -6.12 -26.48
N TYR A 261 13.19 -7.01 -25.58
CA TYR A 261 12.25 -8.09 -25.85
C TYR A 261 11.39 -8.42 -24.63
N SER A 262 10.10 -8.61 -24.85
CA SER A 262 9.22 -9.31 -23.91
C SER A 262 8.15 -10.06 -24.70
N ARG A 263 8.06 -11.38 -24.48
CA ARG A 263 7.11 -12.25 -25.18
C ARG A 263 5.67 -11.73 -25.13
N ARG A 264 5.25 -11.17 -23.99
CA ARG A 264 3.89 -10.63 -23.80
C ARG A 264 3.52 -9.53 -24.79
N LEU A 265 4.50 -8.80 -25.33
CA LEU A 265 4.22 -7.74 -26.31
C LEU A 265 3.71 -8.32 -27.64
N PHE A 266 3.95 -9.60 -27.89
CA PHE A 266 3.57 -10.29 -29.11
C PHE A 266 2.41 -11.27 -28.91
N THR A 267 2.40 -11.97 -27.76
CA THR A 267 1.39 -12.99 -27.46
C THR A 267 0.23 -12.47 -26.60
N GLY A 268 0.43 -11.35 -25.90
CA GLY A 268 -0.38 -10.99 -24.75
C GLY A 268 -0.04 -11.79 -23.48
N PHE A 269 -0.77 -11.51 -22.40
CA PHE A 269 -0.72 -12.22 -21.12
C PHE A 269 -2.05 -12.03 -20.38
N GLY A 270 -2.53 -13.06 -19.69
CA GLY A 270 -3.76 -13.01 -18.89
C GLY A 270 -4.94 -12.54 -19.73
N ASP A 271 -5.64 -11.50 -19.25
CA ASP A 271 -6.81 -10.93 -19.91
C ASP A 271 -6.47 -10.14 -21.18
N TYR A 272 -5.22 -9.69 -21.30
CA TYR A 272 -4.77 -8.89 -22.43
C TYR A 272 -4.11 -9.77 -23.48
N ARG A 273 -4.92 -10.27 -24.41
CA ARG A 273 -4.42 -10.92 -25.62
C ARG A 273 -3.95 -9.90 -26.64
N ASN A 274 -2.92 -10.22 -27.40
CA ASN A 274 -2.47 -9.41 -28.53
C ASN A 274 -2.68 -10.15 -29.84
N ASP A 275 -3.92 -10.56 -30.10
CA ASP A 275 -4.25 -11.49 -31.19
C ASP A 275 -3.92 -10.89 -32.57
N GLU A 276 -4.03 -9.56 -32.75
CA GLU A 276 -3.66 -8.90 -34.01
C GLU A 276 -2.16 -8.97 -34.29
N VAL A 277 -1.33 -8.62 -33.29
CA VAL A 277 0.13 -8.76 -33.41
C VAL A 277 0.51 -10.22 -33.58
N SER A 278 -0.08 -11.13 -32.80
CA SER A 278 0.23 -12.55 -32.88
C SER A 278 -0.09 -13.14 -34.27
N LYS A 279 -1.13 -12.65 -34.96
CA LYS A 279 -1.46 -13.05 -36.34
C LYS A 279 -0.50 -12.48 -37.38
N ALA A 280 0.14 -11.35 -37.09
CA ALA A 280 1.12 -10.73 -37.98
C ALA A 280 2.52 -11.38 -37.89
N LEU A 281 2.77 -12.22 -36.88
CA LEU A 281 4.06 -12.89 -36.72
C LEU A 281 4.30 -13.95 -37.80
N THR A 282 5.51 -13.96 -38.33
CA THR A 282 5.97 -15.06 -39.18
C THR A 282 6.35 -16.29 -38.34
N MET A 283 6.36 -17.48 -38.96
CA MET A 283 6.86 -18.69 -38.29
C MET A 283 8.31 -18.55 -37.83
N ALA A 284 9.15 -17.83 -38.57
CA ALA A 284 10.54 -17.58 -38.19
C ALA A 284 10.64 -16.72 -36.93
N GLN A 285 9.79 -15.69 -36.79
CA GLN A 285 9.70 -14.89 -35.57
C GLN A 285 9.18 -15.73 -34.39
N MET A 286 8.13 -16.52 -34.59
CA MET A 286 7.64 -17.42 -33.55
C MET A 286 8.69 -18.43 -33.10
N ASP A 287 9.43 -19.02 -34.05
CA ASP A 287 10.55 -19.92 -33.78
C ASP A 287 11.69 -19.22 -33.02
N ALA A 288 12.01 -17.97 -33.39
CA ALA A 288 13.03 -17.18 -32.71
C ALA A 288 12.67 -16.89 -31.24
N MET A 289 11.41 -16.60 -30.93
CA MET A 289 10.97 -16.40 -29.54
C MET A 289 11.12 -17.66 -28.69
N ASP A 290 10.79 -18.84 -29.25
CA ASP A 290 10.96 -20.10 -28.53
C ASP A 290 12.44 -20.48 -28.39
N HIS A 291 13.28 -20.23 -29.40
CA HIS A 291 14.74 -20.39 -29.25
C HIS A 291 15.29 -19.54 -28.12
N LEU A 292 14.88 -18.26 -28.02
CA LEU A 292 15.31 -17.39 -26.91
C LEU A 292 14.91 -17.99 -25.56
N GLU A 293 13.67 -18.43 -25.38
CA GLU A 293 13.18 -18.99 -24.11
C GLU A 293 13.95 -20.27 -23.73
N PHE A 294 14.08 -21.23 -24.64
CA PHE A 294 14.72 -22.52 -24.34
C PHE A 294 16.24 -22.42 -24.20
N LEU A 295 16.92 -21.58 -24.99
CA LEU A 295 18.36 -21.34 -24.83
C LEU A 295 18.66 -20.54 -23.56
N ALA A 296 17.85 -19.53 -23.24
CA ALA A 296 17.97 -18.82 -21.97
C ALA A 296 17.81 -19.77 -20.80
N ARG A 297 16.79 -20.66 -20.82
CA ARG A 297 16.59 -21.68 -19.79
C ARG A 297 17.75 -22.66 -19.68
N LYS A 298 18.36 -23.06 -20.79
CA LYS A 298 19.53 -23.97 -20.83
C LYS A 298 20.76 -23.35 -20.16
N HIS A 299 20.98 -22.06 -20.37
CA HIS A 299 22.20 -21.34 -19.95
C HIS A 299 22.03 -20.47 -18.71
N CYS A 300 20.84 -20.43 -18.11
CA CYS A 300 20.57 -19.50 -17.03
C CYS A 300 21.33 -19.84 -15.75
N LEU A 301 21.61 -18.79 -14.98
CA LEU A 301 21.93 -18.87 -13.57
C LEU A 301 20.65 -18.62 -12.77
N SER A 302 20.37 -19.49 -11.80
CA SER A 302 19.19 -19.42 -10.94
C SER A 302 19.57 -18.92 -9.54
N MET A 303 18.70 -18.10 -8.94
CA MET A 303 18.87 -17.62 -7.57
C MET A 303 17.53 -17.42 -6.87
N ASN A 304 17.55 -17.63 -5.56
CA ASN A 304 16.45 -17.26 -4.67
C ASN A 304 16.83 -15.97 -3.96
N LEU A 305 16.10 -14.88 -4.25
CA LEU A 305 16.26 -13.62 -3.55
C LEU A 305 15.76 -13.78 -2.12
N GLN A 306 16.54 -13.28 -1.17
CA GLN A 306 16.20 -13.23 0.23
C GLN A 306 15.58 -11.88 0.57
N LYS A 307 14.75 -11.86 1.60
CA LYS A 307 14.23 -10.61 2.15
C LYS A 307 15.39 -9.69 2.54
N GLY A 308 15.40 -8.47 2.01
CA GLY A 308 16.50 -7.52 2.16
C GLY A 308 17.53 -7.51 1.04
N ASP A 309 17.43 -8.41 0.05
CA ASP A 309 18.33 -8.42 -1.10
C ASP A 309 17.96 -7.30 -2.10
N VAL A 310 18.96 -6.55 -2.58
CA VAL A 310 18.86 -5.66 -3.74
C VAL A 310 19.65 -6.28 -4.89
N GLN A 311 18.94 -6.74 -5.91
CA GLN A 311 19.53 -7.22 -7.15
C GLN A 311 19.67 -6.08 -8.16
N TRP A 312 20.78 -6.04 -8.87
CA TRP A 312 20.98 -5.21 -10.06
C TRP A 312 21.36 -6.07 -11.24
N VAL A 313 20.77 -5.79 -12.41
CA VAL A 313 20.99 -6.55 -13.64
C VAL A 313 21.12 -5.58 -14.81
N ASN A 314 22.17 -5.73 -15.63
CA ASN A 314 22.28 -5.09 -16.93
C ASN A 314 21.20 -5.62 -17.85
N ASN A 315 20.20 -4.78 -18.06
CA ASN A 315 18.96 -5.13 -18.72
C ASN A 315 19.08 -5.16 -20.26
N LEU A 316 20.18 -4.64 -20.82
CA LEU A 316 20.44 -4.70 -22.25
C LEU A 316 21.12 -6.02 -22.66
N GLY A 317 22.01 -6.53 -21.81
CA GLY A 317 22.84 -7.71 -22.09
C GLY A 317 22.43 -8.99 -21.36
N ILE A 318 21.45 -8.95 -20.45
CA ILE A 318 20.98 -10.11 -19.68
C ILE A 318 19.46 -10.18 -19.74
N LEU A 319 18.94 -11.35 -20.09
CA LEU A 319 17.52 -11.66 -19.97
C LEU A 319 17.24 -12.18 -18.57
N HIS A 320 16.09 -11.83 -18.02
CA HIS A 320 15.63 -12.32 -16.73
C HIS A 320 14.25 -12.95 -16.80
N SER A 321 14.01 -13.93 -15.93
CA SER A 321 12.73 -14.62 -15.79
C SER A 321 12.47 -14.97 -14.33
N ARG A 322 11.24 -15.42 -14.07
CA ARG A 322 10.81 -15.87 -12.74
C ARG A 322 9.95 -17.11 -12.88
N ASP A 323 10.18 -18.12 -12.05
CA ASP A 323 9.26 -19.24 -11.96
C ASP A 323 7.92 -18.84 -11.30
N SER A 324 6.91 -19.69 -11.42
CA SER A 324 5.68 -19.52 -10.66
C SER A 324 5.96 -19.65 -9.16
N TYR A 325 5.11 -19.03 -8.35
CA TYR A 325 5.22 -19.08 -6.89
C TYR A 325 3.86 -19.18 -6.22
N GLN A 326 3.89 -19.47 -4.93
CA GLN A 326 2.71 -19.50 -4.08
C GLN A 326 2.99 -18.69 -2.82
N ASP A 327 2.08 -17.76 -2.52
CA ASP A 327 2.07 -16.99 -1.29
C ASP A 327 1.21 -17.69 -0.23
N ASP A 328 1.46 -17.37 1.04
CA ASP A 328 0.58 -17.70 2.17
C ASP A 328 0.26 -16.45 3.02
N HIS A 329 -0.32 -16.63 4.22
CA HIS A 329 -0.67 -15.52 5.11
C HIS A 329 0.56 -14.77 5.66
N PHE A 330 1.69 -15.46 5.84
CA PHE A 330 2.92 -14.95 6.45
C PHE A 330 4.01 -14.63 5.43
N HIS A 331 3.97 -15.27 4.26
CA HIS A 331 4.96 -15.18 3.19
C HIS A 331 4.29 -14.68 1.92
N ARG A 332 4.39 -13.37 1.70
CA ARG A 332 3.91 -12.72 0.48
C ARG A 332 5.07 -12.14 -0.29
N ARG A 333 5.19 -12.53 -1.55
CA ARG A 333 6.22 -11.99 -2.44
C ARG A 333 5.94 -10.53 -2.74
N GLU A 334 6.91 -9.69 -2.42
CA GLU A 334 6.86 -8.27 -2.75
C GLU A 334 8.25 -7.75 -3.09
N LEU A 335 8.39 -7.18 -4.28
CA LEU A 335 9.61 -6.49 -4.70
C LEU A 335 9.32 -5.04 -5.05
N GLN A 336 10.29 -4.15 -4.83
CA GLN A 336 10.32 -2.84 -5.46
C GLN A 336 11.25 -2.87 -6.67
N ARG A 337 10.82 -2.29 -7.79
CA ARG A 337 11.63 -2.17 -9.02
C ARG A 337 11.98 -0.73 -9.31
N LEU A 338 13.23 -0.50 -9.71
CA LEU A 338 13.74 0.71 -10.36
C LEU A 338 14.33 0.36 -11.73
N TRP A 339 14.23 1.29 -12.67
CA TRP A 339 15.09 1.32 -13.85
C TRP A 339 16.12 2.42 -13.66
N ILE A 340 17.39 2.10 -13.85
CA ILE A 340 18.51 2.98 -13.53
C ILE A 340 19.33 3.21 -14.80
N ARG A 341 19.83 4.44 -14.97
CA ARG A 341 20.84 4.79 -15.95
C ARG A 341 21.98 5.56 -15.29
N ASN A 342 23.20 5.09 -15.55
CA ASN A 342 24.44 5.77 -15.21
C ASN A 342 24.98 6.41 -16.50
N GLU A 343 24.94 7.73 -16.60
CA GLU A 343 25.32 8.41 -17.85
C GLU A 343 26.80 8.24 -18.22
N GLU A 344 27.66 7.97 -17.25
CA GLU A 344 29.10 7.79 -17.45
C GLU A 344 29.44 6.39 -17.96
N LEU A 345 28.71 5.36 -17.50
CA LEU A 345 28.96 3.94 -17.84
C LEU A 345 28.00 3.38 -18.89
N SER A 346 26.88 4.06 -19.15
CA SER A 346 25.84 3.58 -20.05
C SER A 346 26.36 3.35 -21.47
N TRP A 347 25.88 2.28 -22.10
CA TRP A 347 26.16 2.03 -23.50
C TRP A 347 25.42 3.03 -24.39
N ASP A 348 25.99 3.35 -25.56
CA ASP A 348 25.29 4.17 -26.56
C ASP A 348 24.05 3.41 -27.07
N ILE A 349 22.91 4.10 -27.15
CA ILE A 349 21.63 3.46 -27.44
C ILE A 349 21.35 3.53 -28.96
N PRO A 350 20.98 2.40 -29.59
CA PRO A 350 20.64 2.35 -31.01
C PRO A 350 19.59 3.40 -31.38
N LYS A 351 19.72 4.00 -32.58
CA LYS A 351 18.82 5.08 -33.05
C LYS A 351 17.32 4.73 -32.90
N ARG A 352 16.96 3.46 -33.15
CA ARG A 352 15.58 2.94 -33.04
C ARG A 352 15.03 2.93 -31.60
N LEU A 353 15.89 2.98 -30.58
CA LEU A 353 15.52 2.98 -29.16
C LEU A 353 15.68 4.34 -28.47
N ARG A 354 16.38 5.31 -29.10
CA ARG A 354 16.67 6.62 -28.48
C ARG A 354 15.44 7.35 -27.97
N SER A 355 14.37 7.45 -28.79
CA SER A 355 13.13 8.13 -28.37
C SER A 355 12.53 7.51 -27.11
N LEU A 356 12.55 6.18 -27.00
CA LEU A 356 12.07 5.45 -25.84
C LEU A 356 12.95 5.73 -24.61
N TRP A 357 14.27 5.73 -24.75
CA TRP A 357 15.20 6.07 -23.66
C TRP A 357 15.07 7.52 -23.21
N THR A 358 14.92 8.46 -24.14
CA THR A 358 14.63 9.87 -23.85
C THR A 358 13.34 10.00 -23.05
N HIS A 359 12.28 9.31 -23.49
CA HIS A 359 11.01 9.31 -22.77
C HIS A 359 11.14 8.73 -21.35
N ILE A 360 11.89 7.64 -21.17
CA ILE A 360 12.03 6.97 -19.88
C ILE A 360 12.84 7.79 -18.88
N PHE A 361 14.00 8.31 -19.27
CA PHE A 361 14.95 8.91 -18.31
C PHE A 361 14.96 10.44 -18.29
N TYR A 362 14.56 11.10 -19.38
CA TYR A 362 14.79 12.53 -19.57
C TYR A 362 13.52 13.37 -19.71
N SER A 363 12.33 12.75 -19.59
CA SER A 363 11.05 13.45 -19.72
C SER A 363 10.43 13.91 -18.39
N MET A 364 11.03 13.55 -17.25
CA MET A 364 10.49 13.83 -15.91
C MET A 364 11.40 14.75 -15.11
N LYS A 365 10.82 15.75 -14.45
CA LYS A 365 11.54 16.56 -13.46
C LYS A 365 11.68 15.79 -12.15
N LEU A 366 12.75 16.03 -11.41
CA LEU A 366 13.02 15.34 -10.14
C LEU A 366 11.86 15.54 -9.14
N GLN A 367 11.39 16.77 -8.96
CA GLN A 367 10.29 17.11 -8.05
C GLN A 367 8.97 16.36 -8.34
N ASP A 368 8.79 15.92 -9.58
CA ASP A 368 7.57 15.25 -10.03
C ASP A 368 7.66 13.73 -9.83
N GLN A 369 8.86 13.17 -9.60
CA GLN A 369 9.05 11.72 -9.47
C GLN A 369 8.30 11.14 -8.27
N GLU A 370 7.49 10.12 -8.54
CA GLU A 370 6.67 9.40 -7.58
C GLU A 370 7.29 8.02 -7.29
N PHE A 371 7.33 7.65 -6.01
CA PHE A 371 7.90 6.37 -5.56
C PHE A 371 6.81 5.35 -5.19
N PHE A 372 5.57 5.82 -5.18
CA PHE A 372 4.38 5.03 -4.89
C PHE A 372 3.28 5.49 -5.84
N PRO A 373 2.56 4.59 -6.51
CA PRO A 373 1.15 4.84 -6.67
C PRO A 373 0.51 4.55 -5.29
N PRO A 374 -0.22 5.48 -4.64
CA PRO A 374 -1.10 5.08 -3.54
C PRO A 374 -1.97 3.94 -4.06
N GLU A 375 -2.13 2.81 -3.37
CA GLU A 375 -2.73 1.56 -3.91
C GLU A 375 -4.02 1.78 -4.74
N SER A 376 -4.76 2.84 -4.45
CA SER A 376 -5.82 3.46 -5.28
C SER A 376 -5.51 3.77 -6.76
N ARG A 377 -4.25 3.94 -7.18
CA ARG A 377 -3.83 4.34 -8.55
C ARG A 377 -3.43 3.15 -9.42
N ILE A 378 -3.11 1.99 -8.82
CA ILE A 378 -2.85 0.75 -9.56
C ILE A 378 -4.17 0.24 -10.18
N VAL A 379 -5.28 0.40 -9.46
CA VAL A 379 -6.62 -0.04 -9.85
C VAL A 379 -7.26 0.89 -10.90
N ALA A 380 -7.06 2.20 -10.78
CA ALA A 380 -7.83 3.20 -11.53
C ALA A 380 -7.48 3.37 -13.02
N ARG A 381 -6.51 2.61 -13.58
CA ARG A 381 -6.10 2.77 -14.99
C ARG A 381 -6.57 1.65 -15.93
N ASP A 382 -6.94 0.49 -15.41
CA ASP A 382 -7.41 -0.64 -16.23
C ASP A 382 -8.94 -0.81 -16.21
N SER A 383 -9.67 -0.16 -15.28
CA SER A 383 -11.14 -0.19 -15.19
C SER A 383 -11.86 0.99 -15.87
N GLN A 384 -11.17 1.88 -16.59
CA GLN A 384 -11.76 3.12 -17.16
C GLN A 384 -12.65 2.91 -18.41
N ARG A 385 -13.45 1.84 -18.48
CA ARG A 385 -14.38 1.65 -19.61
C ARG A 385 -15.85 1.88 -19.33
N ASN A 386 -16.31 2.04 -18.08
CA ASN A 386 -17.74 2.30 -17.80
C ASN A 386 -18.05 3.36 -16.72
N SER A 387 -17.09 4.16 -16.25
CA SER A 387 -17.32 5.10 -15.15
C SER A 387 -17.38 6.58 -15.56
N ALA A 388 -18.40 7.30 -15.11
CA ALA A 388 -18.58 8.74 -15.34
C ALA A 388 -17.62 9.55 -14.44
N GLU A 389 -16.33 9.53 -14.75
CA GLU A 389 -15.29 9.97 -13.81
C GLU A 389 -14.82 11.42 -13.93
N ASN A 390 -15.22 12.23 -14.92
CA ASN A 390 -14.77 13.64 -15.00
C ASN A 390 -15.67 14.50 -15.88
N LEU A 391 -16.68 15.13 -15.28
CA LEU A 391 -17.50 16.15 -15.95
C LEU A 391 -17.31 17.50 -15.25
N LYS A 392 -17.05 18.53 -16.05
CA LYS A 392 -16.83 19.91 -15.61
C LYS A 392 -17.63 20.85 -16.51
N GLY A 393 -18.45 21.71 -15.90
CA GLY A 393 -19.34 22.64 -16.60
C GLY A 393 -20.78 22.11 -16.70
N ASN A 394 -21.71 22.95 -17.15
CA ASN A 394 -23.16 22.68 -17.20
C ASN A 394 -23.57 21.59 -18.23
N GLU A 395 -22.73 20.60 -18.49
CA GLU A 395 -23.04 19.48 -19.36
C GLU A 395 -23.96 18.50 -18.60
N LYS A 396 -25.13 18.26 -19.21
CA LYS A 396 -26.20 17.43 -18.69
C LYS A 396 -25.74 15.98 -18.50
N VAL A 397 -25.80 15.51 -17.26
CA VAL A 397 -25.89 14.07 -16.94
C VAL A 397 -27.30 13.82 -16.44
N GLU A 398 -28.07 13.03 -17.17
CA GLU A 398 -29.43 12.67 -16.79
C GLU A 398 -29.50 11.13 -16.72
N ASN A 399 -30.09 10.58 -15.64
CA ASN A 399 -30.43 9.16 -15.42
C ASN A 399 -29.26 8.15 -15.18
N LEU A 400 -28.39 8.39 -14.19
CA LEU A 400 -27.46 7.38 -13.65
C LEU A 400 -28.18 6.48 -12.65
N LYS A 401 -28.13 5.16 -12.81
CA LYS A 401 -28.76 4.19 -11.90
C LYS A 401 -28.11 2.82 -12.05
N GLY A 402 -27.51 2.30 -10.98
CA GLY A 402 -26.88 0.98 -10.97
C GLY A 402 -25.49 1.02 -11.59
N ASP A 403 -24.80 2.14 -11.41
CA ASP A 403 -23.45 2.33 -11.91
C ASP A 403 -22.44 1.82 -10.87
N GLU A 404 -21.37 1.20 -11.35
CA GLU A 404 -20.29 0.70 -10.50
C GLU A 404 -19.58 1.88 -9.78
N TRP A 405 -19.42 3.03 -10.45
CA TRP A 405 -18.70 4.19 -9.91
C TRP A 405 -19.22 5.55 -10.40
N VAL A 406 -19.55 6.44 -9.45
CA VAL A 406 -19.87 7.86 -9.69
C VAL A 406 -18.88 8.75 -8.93
N ALA A 407 -17.95 9.42 -9.64
CA ALA A 407 -16.92 10.21 -8.95
C ALA A 407 -16.40 11.47 -9.66
N LYS A 408 -15.88 12.42 -8.86
CA LYS A 408 -15.13 13.64 -9.28
C LYS A 408 -15.90 14.66 -10.13
N MET A 409 -17.23 14.69 -10.09
CA MET A 409 -18.03 15.69 -10.80
C MET A 409 -17.94 17.08 -10.15
N LYS A 410 -17.87 18.13 -10.99
CA LYS A 410 -17.87 19.53 -10.54
C LYS A 410 -18.84 20.39 -11.33
N GLY A 411 -19.70 21.14 -10.64
CA GLY A 411 -20.69 22.03 -11.25
C GLY A 411 -20.71 23.42 -10.61
N ASN A 412 -20.92 24.45 -11.44
CA ASN A 412 -20.91 25.86 -11.03
C ASN A 412 -22.14 26.29 -10.22
N GLU A 413 -23.19 25.47 -10.22
CA GLU A 413 -24.46 25.76 -9.53
C GLU A 413 -24.99 24.45 -8.90
N TRP A 414 -25.05 23.38 -9.69
CA TRP A 414 -25.52 22.06 -9.27
C TRP A 414 -24.56 20.95 -9.74
N VAL A 415 -24.25 19.97 -8.88
CA VAL A 415 -23.65 18.69 -9.34
C VAL A 415 -24.72 17.66 -9.73
N ALA A 416 -25.95 17.83 -9.22
CA ALA A 416 -27.12 17.01 -9.53
C ALA A 416 -28.39 17.85 -9.34
N ARG A 417 -29.27 17.90 -10.36
CA ARG A 417 -30.53 18.68 -10.33
C ARG A 417 -31.67 17.86 -9.71
N PRO A 418 -32.79 18.48 -9.28
CA PRO A 418 -33.91 17.78 -8.63
C PRO A 418 -34.56 16.60 -9.39
N ALA A 419 -34.23 16.40 -10.67
CA ALA A 419 -34.74 15.30 -11.50
C ALA A 419 -33.78 14.10 -11.61
N THR A 420 -32.56 14.16 -11.07
CA THR A 420 -31.56 13.08 -11.14
C THR A 420 -31.53 12.25 -9.87
N ASN A 421 -31.62 10.92 -9.99
CA ASN A 421 -31.80 9.99 -8.88
C ASN A 421 -30.61 9.01 -8.81
N LEU A 422 -29.58 9.29 -8.00
CA LEU A 422 -28.45 8.37 -7.77
C LEU A 422 -28.91 7.32 -6.75
N LYS A 423 -28.94 6.06 -7.15
CA LYS A 423 -29.57 5.01 -6.34
C LYS A 423 -29.10 3.62 -6.76
N GLY A 424 -28.59 2.87 -5.80
CA GLY A 424 -28.14 1.49 -6.00
C GLY A 424 -26.79 1.42 -6.68
N ASP A 425 -25.94 2.41 -6.42
CA ASP A 425 -24.58 2.50 -6.96
C ASP A 425 -23.60 1.92 -5.93
N GLU A 426 -22.54 1.24 -6.39
CA GLU A 426 -21.55 0.65 -5.48
C GLU A 426 -20.76 1.75 -4.75
N TRP A 427 -20.39 2.82 -5.48
CA TRP A 427 -19.58 3.92 -4.95
C TRP A 427 -19.94 5.31 -5.48
N VAL A 428 -20.22 6.25 -4.57
CA VAL A 428 -20.44 7.69 -4.87
C VAL A 428 -19.43 8.58 -4.12
N ALA A 429 -18.54 9.29 -4.85
CA ALA A 429 -17.49 10.08 -4.19
C ALA A 429 -16.99 11.37 -4.87
N LYS A 430 -16.50 12.33 -4.06
CA LYS A 430 -15.79 13.56 -4.52
C LYS A 430 -16.63 14.50 -5.41
N LEU A 431 -17.93 14.60 -5.18
CA LEU A 431 -18.80 15.56 -5.85
C LEU A 431 -18.58 16.96 -5.25
N LYS A 432 -18.32 17.99 -6.08
CA LYS A 432 -18.19 19.38 -5.61
C LYS A 432 -19.11 20.34 -6.39
N GLY A 433 -20.08 20.95 -5.71
CA GLY A 433 -20.92 22.01 -6.24
C GLY A 433 -20.60 23.34 -5.59
N ASP A 434 -20.79 24.43 -6.32
CA ASP A 434 -20.65 25.77 -5.73
C ASP A 434 -21.91 26.09 -4.90
N GLU A 435 -23.12 25.95 -5.45
CA GLU A 435 -24.34 26.21 -4.67
C GLU A 435 -24.89 24.91 -4.02
N TRP A 436 -25.09 23.82 -4.79
CA TRP A 436 -25.71 22.59 -4.27
C TRP A 436 -25.05 21.28 -4.76
N VAL A 437 -24.97 20.30 -3.87
CA VAL A 437 -24.72 18.88 -4.19
C VAL A 437 -26.00 18.07 -3.92
N ALA A 438 -26.78 17.85 -4.99
CA ALA A 438 -28.10 17.17 -5.06
C ALA A 438 -29.24 17.84 -4.25
N LYS A 439 -30.46 17.92 -4.81
CA LYS A 439 -31.63 18.52 -4.12
C LYS A 439 -32.93 17.72 -4.29
N LEU A 440 -33.54 17.43 -3.12
CA LEU A 440 -34.85 16.85 -2.79
C LEU A 440 -35.18 15.35 -3.04
N ALA A 441 -35.69 14.77 -1.94
CA ALA A 441 -36.42 13.52 -1.67
C ALA A 441 -35.73 12.14 -1.84
N THR A 442 -35.02 11.83 -2.93
CA THR A 442 -34.71 10.40 -3.22
C THR A 442 -33.28 10.04 -3.61
N ASN A 443 -32.34 10.98 -3.58
CA ASN A 443 -31.22 10.96 -4.52
C ASN A 443 -29.90 10.30 -4.05
N LEU A 444 -29.82 9.62 -2.91
CA LEU A 444 -28.74 8.69 -2.52
C LEU A 444 -29.34 7.65 -1.57
N LYS A 445 -29.52 6.42 -2.02
CA LYS A 445 -30.29 5.43 -1.27
C LYS A 445 -29.96 4.01 -1.71
N GLY A 446 -29.54 3.19 -0.76
CA GLY A 446 -29.18 1.80 -1.04
C GLY A 446 -27.85 1.69 -1.77
N ASP A 447 -26.94 2.62 -1.49
CA ASP A 447 -25.59 2.67 -2.03
C ASP A 447 -24.62 2.03 -1.02
N GLU A 448 -23.59 1.32 -1.48
CA GLU A 448 -22.65 0.66 -0.56
C GLU A 448 -21.74 1.71 0.13
N TRP A 449 -21.28 2.72 -0.62
CA TRP A 449 -20.37 3.76 -0.11
C TRP A 449 -20.67 5.18 -0.63
N VAL A 450 -20.80 6.14 0.30
CA VAL A 450 -20.95 7.59 0.01
C VAL A 450 -19.86 8.41 0.70
N ALA A 451 -19.01 9.13 -0.06
CA ALA A 451 -17.87 9.86 0.52
C ALA A 451 -17.44 11.21 -0.12
N LYS A 452 -16.96 12.15 0.72
CA LYS A 452 -16.27 13.39 0.29
C LYS A 452 -17.13 14.32 -0.58
N LEU A 453 -18.38 14.55 -0.21
CA LEU A 453 -19.26 15.50 -0.89
C LEU A 453 -19.02 16.92 -0.36
N LYS A 454 -18.88 17.92 -1.25
CA LYS A 454 -18.68 19.33 -0.87
C LYS A 454 -19.62 20.29 -1.63
N GLY A 455 -20.49 20.99 -0.93
CA GLY A 455 -21.22 22.17 -1.45
C GLY A 455 -20.67 23.44 -0.81
N ASP A 456 -20.68 24.59 -1.49
CA ASP A 456 -20.32 25.84 -0.82
C ASP A 456 -21.55 26.38 -0.05
N GLU A 457 -22.77 26.39 -0.62
CA GLU A 457 -23.98 26.68 0.20
C GLU A 457 -24.63 25.43 0.82
N TRP A 458 -24.95 24.38 0.03
CA TRP A 458 -25.76 23.24 0.50
C TRP A 458 -25.21 21.85 0.10
N VAL A 459 -25.31 20.88 1.04
CA VAL A 459 -25.21 19.43 0.76
C VAL A 459 -26.50 18.75 1.25
N ALA A 460 -27.34 18.25 0.34
CA ALA A 460 -28.68 17.74 0.68
C ALA A 460 -29.00 16.38 0.02
N ALA A 461 -28.86 15.29 0.78
CA ALA A 461 -29.31 13.96 0.37
C ALA A 461 -29.99 13.26 1.54
N THR A 462 -31.22 12.79 1.37
CA THR A 462 -31.82 11.83 2.31
C THR A 462 -31.06 10.52 2.18
N LEU A 463 -30.07 10.30 3.04
CA LEU A 463 -29.30 9.04 3.13
C LEU A 463 -30.14 8.02 3.90
N LYS A 464 -30.31 6.82 3.34
CA LYS A 464 -31.18 5.81 3.94
C LYS A 464 -30.88 4.42 3.42
N GLY A 465 -30.39 3.56 4.30
CA GLY A 465 -30.11 2.17 3.98
C GLY A 465 -28.82 2.02 3.18
N ASP A 466 -27.84 2.87 3.47
CA ASP A 466 -26.51 2.87 2.88
C ASP A 466 -25.53 2.18 3.86
N GLU A 467 -24.53 1.44 3.37
CA GLU A 467 -23.62 0.74 4.29
C GLU A 467 -22.62 1.69 4.95
N TRP A 468 -22.07 2.66 4.20
CA TRP A 468 -21.04 3.59 4.69
C TRP A 468 -21.22 5.04 4.22
N VAL A 469 -21.19 5.99 5.17
CA VAL A 469 -21.25 7.45 4.90
C VAL A 469 -20.08 8.20 5.54
N ALA A 470 -19.29 8.96 4.75
CA ALA A 470 -18.11 9.66 5.27
C ALA A 470 -17.81 11.05 4.67
N LYS A 471 -17.42 12.02 5.53
CA LYS A 471 -16.82 13.32 5.16
C LYS A 471 -17.71 14.21 4.26
N LEU A 472 -18.85 14.64 4.80
CA LEU A 472 -19.72 15.63 4.15
C LEU A 472 -19.36 17.05 4.61
N LYS A 473 -19.21 18.00 3.68
CA LYS A 473 -18.90 19.41 3.98
C LYS A 473 -19.80 20.39 3.22
N GLY A 474 -20.56 21.22 3.93
CA GLY A 474 -21.25 22.42 3.38
C GLY A 474 -20.68 23.68 4.05
N ASP A 475 -20.55 24.81 3.36
CA ASP A 475 -20.06 26.03 4.02
C ASP A 475 -21.24 26.74 4.76
N GLU A 476 -22.42 26.89 4.16
CA GLU A 476 -23.58 27.52 4.84
C GLU A 476 -24.50 26.49 5.55
N TRP A 477 -24.95 25.45 4.85
CA TRP A 477 -25.86 24.42 5.36
C TRP A 477 -25.45 22.98 4.98
N VAL A 478 -25.20 22.13 5.97
CA VAL A 478 -25.41 20.69 5.82
C VAL A 478 -26.85 20.44 6.25
N ALA A 479 -27.80 20.63 5.31
CA ALA A 479 -29.22 20.85 5.55
C ALA A 479 -29.79 20.04 6.72
N LYS A 480 -30.70 20.62 7.53
CA LYS A 480 -32.05 20.11 7.95
C LYS A 480 -32.34 18.59 8.08
N LEU A 481 -31.34 17.71 8.17
CA LEU A 481 -31.40 16.35 7.61
C LEU A 481 -30.69 15.30 8.50
N ALA A 482 -30.04 15.70 9.59
CA ALA A 482 -29.64 14.76 10.65
C ALA A 482 -30.84 14.25 11.49
N ALA A 483 -32.07 14.61 11.12
CA ALA A 483 -33.27 14.14 11.81
C ALA A 483 -33.69 12.71 11.38
N ASN A 484 -33.13 12.12 10.31
CA ASN A 484 -33.54 10.82 9.78
C ASN A 484 -32.40 10.02 9.11
N LEU A 485 -31.20 9.98 9.70
CA LEU A 485 -30.28 8.85 9.43
C LEU A 485 -30.92 7.62 10.08
N LYS A 486 -31.21 6.59 9.28
CA LYS A 486 -31.99 5.44 9.77
C LYS A 486 -31.63 4.19 8.99
N GLY A 487 -30.95 3.29 9.68
CA GLY A 487 -30.62 1.95 9.19
C GLY A 487 -29.39 1.95 8.29
N ASP A 488 -28.41 2.79 8.62
CA ASP A 488 -27.10 2.83 7.96
C ASP A 488 -26.09 2.10 8.88
N LYS A 489 -25.12 1.35 8.34
CA LYS A 489 -24.19 0.57 9.19
C LYS A 489 -23.11 1.46 9.82
N TRP A 490 -22.57 2.44 9.08
CA TRP A 490 -21.45 3.28 9.53
C TRP A 490 -21.54 4.75 9.09
N VAL A 491 -21.39 5.70 10.03
CA VAL A 491 -21.38 7.15 9.74
C VAL A 491 -20.18 7.87 10.38
N ALA A 492 -19.44 8.68 9.60
CA ALA A 492 -18.23 9.38 10.07
C ALA A 492 -18.02 10.81 9.52
N LYS A 493 -17.71 11.76 10.41
CA LYS A 493 -17.27 13.16 10.15
C LYS A 493 -18.21 13.99 9.26
N LEU A 494 -19.01 14.84 9.89
CA LEU A 494 -19.82 15.90 9.27
C LEU A 494 -19.24 17.28 9.62
N LYS A 495 -19.23 18.24 8.68
CA LYS A 495 -18.73 19.61 8.93
C LYS A 495 -19.59 20.67 8.22
N GLY A 496 -20.11 21.65 8.97
CA GLY A 496 -20.78 22.86 8.47
C GLY A 496 -20.17 24.12 9.10
N ASP A 497 -20.11 25.25 8.39
CA ASP A 497 -19.44 26.47 8.87
C ASP A 497 -20.40 27.48 9.57
N GLU A 498 -21.71 27.50 9.27
CA GLU A 498 -22.73 28.29 10.03
C GLU A 498 -23.76 27.45 10.81
N TRP A 499 -24.46 26.50 10.18
CA TRP A 499 -25.46 25.67 10.86
C TRP A 499 -25.23 24.17 10.63
N VAL A 500 -24.95 23.45 11.71
CA VAL A 500 -25.30 22.02 11.84
C VAL A 500 -26.60 22.02 12.66
N ALA A 501 -27.71 21.52 12.12
CA ALA A 501 -29.06 21.74 12.66
C ALA A 501 -29.18 21.66 14.21
N LYS A 502 -30.08 22.46 14.81
CA LYS A 502 -30.56 22.32 16.21
C LYS A 502 -30.62 20.84 16.60
N PRO A 503 -29.97 20.41 17.70
CA PRO A 503 -29.86 19.00 17.99
C PRO A 503 -31.15 18.49 18.63
N ALA A 504 -32.06 18.03 17.79
CA ALA A 504 -32.89 16.87 18.10
C ALA A 504 -32.54 15.76 17.09
N ILE A 505 -31.24 15.46 16.96
CA ILE A 505 -30.77 14.29 16.22
C ILE A 505 -31.23 13.08 17.03
N THR A 506 -32.14 12.30 16.48
CA THR A 506 -32.50 10.99 17.03
C THR A 506 -31.81 9.95 16.17
N LEU A 507 -30.58 9.57 16.53
CA LEU A 507 -29.93 8.38 15.97
C LEU A 507 -30.66 7.16 16.54
N LYS A 508 -31.02 6.20 15.68
CA LYS A 508 -31.81 5.05 16.12
C LYS A 508 -31.53 3.84 15.24
N GLY A 509 -30.79 2.89 15.81
CA GLY A 509 -30.55 1.58 15.22
C GLY A 509 -29.46 1.57 14.16
N ASP A 510 -28.36 2.30 14.41
CA ASP A 510 -27.16 2.30 13.58
C ASP A 510 -26.07 1.48 14.31
N GLU A 511 -25.26 0.70 13.57
CA GLU A 511 -24.32 -0.29 14.15
C GLU A 511 -23.06 0.40 14.74
N TRP A 512 -22.55 1.44 14.06
CA TRP A 512 -21.33 2.16 14.48
C TRP A 512 -21.33 3.66 14.13
N VAL A 513 -21.04 4.53 15.11
CA VAL A 513 -20.94 6.00 14.93
C VAL A 513 -19.58 6.54 15.39
N ALA A 514 -18.83 7.19 14.48
CA ALA A 514 -17.49 7.70 14.78
C ALA A 514 -17.39 9.23 14.78
N LYS A 515 -17.09 9.79 15.97
CA LYS A 515 -16.51 11.12 16.26
C LYS A 515 -17.01 12.30 15.38
N PRO A 516 -17.99 13.11 15.82
CA PRO A 516 -18.14 14.47 15.28
C PRO A 516 -16.84 15.25 15.57
N ALA A 517 -16.25 15.89 14.55
CA ALA A 517 -14.95 16.54 14.69
C ALA A 517 -15.01 17.79 15.60
N PRO A 518 -13.95 18.12 16.36
CA PRO A 518 -13.87 19.33 17.15
C PRO A 518 -13.33 20.47 16.27
N ALA A 519 -14.23 21.26 15.67
CA ALA A 519 -13.99 22.60 15.17
C ALA A 519 -15.32 23.21 14.72
N LEU A 520 -16.26 23.34 15.64
CA LEU A 520 -17.38 24.28 15.51
C LEU A 520 -16.98 25.48 16.36
N LYS A 521 -16.73 26.64 15.73
CA LYS A 521 -16.72 27.91 16.44
C LYS A 521 -18.17 28.37 16.51
N GLY A 522 -18.81 28.09 17.63
CA GLY A 522 -20.19 28.44 17.90
C GLY A 522 -20.55 27.84 19.26
N ASP A 523 -20.99 28.69 20.18
CA ASP A 523 -21.24 28.32 21.57
C ASP A 523 -22.47 27.40 21.72
N GLU A 524 -22.39 26.49 22.70
CA GLU A 524 -23.43 25.61 23.29
C GLU A 524 -23.91 24.35 22.50
N TRP A 525 -24.38 23.34 23.27
CA TRP A 525 -25.18 22.13 22.94
C TRP A 525 -24.52 20.72 22.91
N VAL A 526 -25.28 19.71 23.41
CA VAL A 526 -24.96 18.26 23.55
C VAL A 526 -26.10 17.41 22.94
N ALA A 527 -25.78 16.24 22.35
CA ALA A 527 -26.73 15.29 21.73
C ALA A 527 -27.29 14.22 22.70
N LYS A 528 -28.50 13.69 22.44
CA LYS A 528 -29.08 12.51 23.11
C LYS A 528 -28.76 11.25 22.29
N LEU A 529 -28.12 10.24 22.90
CA LEU A 529 -27.85 8.91 22.32
C LEU A 529 -28.76 7.88 23.02
N LYS A 530 -29.22 6.85 22.30
CA LYS A 530 -30.04 5.77 22.89
C LYS A 530 -29.94 4.48 22.06
N GLY A 531 -29.25 3.48 22.60
CA GLY A 531 -29.26 2.10 22.09
C GLY A 531 -28.35 1.86 20.90
N ASP A 532 -27.09 2.28 21.00
CA ASP A 532 -26.04 2.10 19.98
C ASP A 532 -25.00 1.06 20.47
N GLU A 533 -24.43 0.25 19.57
CA GLU A 533 -23.59 -0.91 19.92
C GLU A 533 -22.14 -0.50 20.32
N TRP A 534 -21.59 0.57 19.73
CA TRP A 534 -20.21 1.05 20.01
C TRP A 534 -20.05 2.59 19.96
N VAL A 535 -19.53 3.21 21.05
CA VAL A 535 -19.19 4.66 21.11
C VAL A 535 -17.71 4.89 21.43
N ALA A 536 -16.96 5.52 20.52
CA ALA A 536 -15.51 5.74 20.69
C ALA A 536 -15.08 7.21 20.88
N LYS A 537 -14.40 7.48 22.02
CA LYS A 537 -13.42 8.57 22.26
C LYS A 537 -13.96 10.02 22.21
N LEU A 538 -14.41 10.53 23.37
CA LEU A 538 -14.50 11.97 23.65
C LEU A 538 -13.15 12.48 24.17
N ALA A 539 -12.47 13.34 23.40
CA ALA A 539 -11.28 14.06 23.84
C ALA A 539 -11.42 15.52 23.38
N ALA A 540 -11.51 16.46 24.32
CA ALA A 540 -11.52 17.88 24.06
C ALA A 540 -10.26 18.50 24.69
N ASP A 541 -9.28 18.83 23.85
CA ASP A 541 -8.18 19.72 24.23
C ASP A 541 -8.72 21.16 24.09
N LEU A 542 -9.08 21.81 25.20
CA LEU A 542 -9.48 23.22 25.22
C LEU A 542 -8.36 24.04 25.87
N LYS A 543 -7.69 24.90 25.09
CA LYS A 543 -6.76 25.91 25.61
C LYS A 543 -7.46 27.26 25.70
N GLY A 544 -7.65 27.76 26.92
CA GLY A 544 -7.99 29.16 27.23
C GLY A 544 -9.41 29.37 27.78
N GLY A 545 -9.48 29.98 28.98
CA GLY A 545 -10.70 30.54 29.57
C GLY A 545 -11.07 29.94 30.92
N GLU A 546 -11.06 30.76 31.98
CA GLU A 546 -11.68 30.44 33.27
C GLU A 546 -13.21 30.24 33.07
N TRP A 547 -13.75 29.16 33.64
CA TRP A 547 -15.17 28.71 33.70
C TRP A 547 -15.74 27.86 32.55
N VAL A 548 -16.26 26.66 32.90
CA VAL A 548 -16.88 25.69 31.96
C VAL A 548 -18.21 25.07 32.50
N ALA A 549 -19.26 25.18 31.68
CA ALA A 549 -20.49 24.36 31.52
C ALA A 549 -21.55 24.13 32.66
N LYS A 550 -22.83 24.16 32.24
CA LYS A 550 -24.04 23.62 32.92
C LYS A 550 -24.27 22.12 32.54
N PRO A 551 -24.98 21.30 33.35
CA PRO A 551 -25.00 19.84 33.20
C PRO A 551 -26.19 19.30 32.39
N ALA A 552 -25.96 18.44 31.38
CA ALA A 552 -26.93 17.44 30.88
C ALA A 552 -26.33 16.53 29.78
N ALA A 553 -25.73 15.41 30.17
CA ALA A 553 -25.56 14.24 29.30
C ALA A 553 -25.87 12.99 30.16
N THR A 554 -26.78 12.14 29.69
CA THR A 554 -27.15 10.87 30.34
C THR A 554 -26.75 9.74 29.39
N LEU A 555 -25.91 8.82 29.84
CA LEU A 555 -25.52 7.59 29.15
C LEU A 555 -26.22 6.44 29.88
N GLU A 556 -27.03 5.64 29.18
CA GLU A 556 -27.80 4.54 29.77
C GLU A 556 -27.85 3.35 28.80
N GLY A 557 -27.29 2.21 29.21
CA GLY A 557 -27.46 0.91 28.54
C GLY A 557 -26.53 0.66 27.35
N ASP A 558 -25.26 1.02 27.48
CA ASP A 558 -24.24 0.84 26.42
C ASP A 558 -23.35 -0.39 26.70
N GLU A 559 -22.95 -1.13 25.66
CA GLU A 559 -22.20 -2.39 25.79
C GLU A 559 -20.70 -2.14 26.12
N TRP A 560 -20.10 -1.03 25.64
CA TRP A 560 -18.66 -0.70 25.84
C TRP A 560 -18.35 0.81 25.96
N VAL A 561 -17.67 1.25 27.04
CA VAL A 561 -17.16 2.63 27.22
C VAL A 561 -15.64 2.68 27.44
N ALA A 562 -14.89 3.40 26.57
CA ALA A 562 -13.42 3.41 26.60
C ALA A 562 -12.75 4.80 26.55
N LYS A 563 -11.81 5.03 27.51
CA LYS A 563 -10.81 6.13 27.61
C LYS A 563 -11.36 7.56 27.67
N LEU A 564 -11.45 8.10 28.88
CA LEU A 564 -11.55 9.54 29.16
C LEU A 564 -10.19 10.08 29.65
N LYS A 565 -9.73 11.20 29.09
CA LYS A 565 -8.52 11.94 29.51
C LYS A 565 -8.83 13.43 29.52
N GLY A 566 -8.45 14.14 30.58
CA GLY A 566 -8.52 15.60 30.67
C GLY A 566 -7.39 16.12 31.54
N ASP A 567 -6.93 17.34 31.23
CA ASP A 567 -5.87 18.04 31.92
C ASP A 567 -6.55 19.07 32.87
N GLU A 568 -6.22 19.05 34.16
CA GLU A 568 -6.80 19.80 35.31
C GLU A 568 -8.17 19.35 35.90
N TRP A 569 -9.23 19.07 35.11
CA TRP A 569 -10.53 18.63 35.67
C TRP A 569 -11.19 17.52 34.82
N VAL A 570 -11.25 16.28 35.33
CA VAL A 570 -12.02 15.19 34.67
C VAL A 570 -13.50 15.19 35.11
N ALA A 571 -13.91 16.04 36.06
CA ALA A 571 -15.18 15.90 36.77
C ALA A 571 -16.22 17.00 36.46
N LYS A 572 -17.00 16.82 35.40
CA LYS A 572 -18.40 17.29 35.32
C LYS A 572 -19.26 16.54 34.28
N LEU A 573 -18.75 15.46 33.68
CA LEU A 573 -19.31 14.84 32.47
C LEU A 573 -20.08 13.52 32.70
N ALA A 574 -20.15 12.99 33.92
CA ALA A 574 -20.83 11.72 34.19
C ALA A 574 -21.69 11.82 35.45
N THR A 575 -22.97 12.18 35.30
CA THR A 575 -23.92 12.19 36.42
C THR A 575 -24.73 10.89 36.57
N SER A 576 -24.53 9.88 35.71
CA SER A 576 -25.07 8.52 35.93
C SER A 576 -24.42 7.55 34.94
N LEU A 577 -23.63 6.59 35.43
CA LEU A 577 -23.24 5.36 34.73
C LEU A 577 -23.97 4.24 35.47
N LYS A 578 -24.89 3.54 34.81
CA LYS A 578 -25.73 2.53 35.46
C LYS A 578 -26.00 1.39 34.48
N GLY A 579 -25.59 0.19 34.85
CA GLY A 579 -25.93 -1.04 34.13
C GLY A 579 -25.10 -1.25 32.85
N ASP A 580 -23.81 -0.90 32.90
CA ASP A 580 -22.88 -1.05 31.78
C ASP A 580 -22.03 -2.32 31.97
N GLU A 581 -21.75 -3.05 30.89
CA GLU A 581 -21.05 -4.35 30.96
C GLU A 581 -19.52 -4.20 31.17
N TRP A 582 -18.89 -3.14 30.63
CA TRP A 582 -17.44 -2.90 30.71
C TRP A 582 -17.01 -1.41 30.83
N VAL A 583 -16.25 -1.04 31.89
CA VAL A 583 -15.64 0.31 32.06
C VAL A 583 -14.10 0.26 32.17
N ALA A 584 -13.38 0.95 31.27
CA ALA A 584 -11.91 0.87 31.22
C ALA A 584 -11.15 2.22 31.12
N LYS A 585 -10.18 2.40 32.05
CA LYS A 585 -9.14 3.47 32.12
C LYS A 585 -9.64 4.91 32.27
N LEU A 586 -9.65 5.39 33.50
CA LEU A 586 -9.73 6.82 33.85
C LEU A 586 -8.33 7.31 34.28
N LYS A 587 -7.86 8.43 33.74
CA LYS A 587 -6.58 9.08 34.12
C LYS A 587 -6.79 10.59 34.21
N GLY A 588 -6.51 11.18 35.36
CA GLY A 588 -6.48 12.63 35.57
C GLY A 588 -5.33 13.02 36.48
N ASP A 589 -4.79 14.21 36.29
CA ASP A 589 -3.71 14.77 37.10
C ASP A 589 -4.38 15.70 38.17
N GLU A 590 -3.85 15.69 39.40
CA GLU A 590 -4.34 16.40 40.61
C GLU A 590 -5.64 15.90 41.31
N TRP A 591 -6.82 15.78 40.66
CA TRP A 591 -8.07 15.33 41.33
C TRP A 591 -8.83 14.27 40.51
N VAL A 592 -8.75 12.98 40.89
CA VAL A 592 -9.60 11.91 40.30
C VAL A 592 -10.94 11.75 41.03
N ALA A 593 -11.18 12.37 42.19
CA ALA A 593 -12.37 12.07 42.97
C ALA A 593 -13.00 13.27 43.68
N LYS A 594 -14.01 13.87 43.03
CA LYS A 594 -15.11 14.55 43.74
C LYS A 594 -16.50 14.31 43.11
N LEU A 595 -16.66 13.32 42.22
CA LEU A 595 -17.92 13.15 41.46
C LEU A 595 -18.18 11.71 40.96
N ALA A 596 -17.83 10.70 41.75
CA ALA A 596 -18.29 9.32 41.54
C ALA A 596 -19.33 8.96 42.61
N THR A 597 -20.47 9.66 42.62
CA THR A 597 -21.60 9.28 43.46
C THR A 597 -22.51 8.35 42.65
N ASN A 598 -22.42 7.04 42.92
CA ASN A 598 -23.25 5.93 42.42
C ASN A 598 -22.72 5.14 41.20
N LEU A 599 -21.69 4.32 41.41
CA LEU A 599 -21.49 3.08 40.63
C LEU A 599 -22.29 1.97 41.33
N LYS A 600 -23.13 1.23 40.61
CA LYS A 600 -23.97 0.19 41.21
C LYS A 600 -24.39 -0.84 40.17
N GLY A 601 -23.91 -2.07 40.32
CA GLY A 601 -24.34 -3.22 39.51
C GLY A 601 -23.57 -3.42 38.21
N ASP A 602 -22.26 -3.16 38.20
CA ASP A 602 -21.39 -3.34 37.02
C ASP A 602 -20.57 -4.65 37.16
N GLU A 603 -20.37 -5.40 36.08
CA GLU A 603 -19.65 -6.70 36.12
C GLU A 603 -18.12 -6.56 36.25
N TRP A 604 -17.48 -5.56 35.63
CA TRP A 604 -16.01 -5.40 35.60
C TRP A 604 -15.49 -3.95 35.71
N VAL A 605 -14.64 -3.66 36.72
CA VAL A 605 -13.94 -2.36 36.88
C VAL A 605 -12.41 -2.50 36.91
N ALA A 606 -11.69 -1.80 36.01
CA ALA A 606 -10.22 -1.95 35.90
C ALA A 606 -9.42 -0.63 35.70
N LYS A 607 -8.32 -0.51 36.46
CA LYS A 607 -7.23 0.50 36.37
C LYS A 607 -7.65 1.95 36.63
N LEU A 608 -7.71 2.30 37.92
CA LEU A 608 -7.74 3.69 38.39
C LEU A 608 -6.33 4.10 38.85
N LYS A 609 -5.83 5.26 38.41
CA LYS A 609 -4.53 5.81 38.82
C LYS A 609 -4.70 7.29 39.16
N GLY A 610 -4.33 7.68 40.39
CA GLY A 610 -4.27 9.07 40.83
C GLY A 610 -2.98 9.31 41.63
N ASP A 611 -2.43 10.53 41.57
CA ASP A 611 -1.08 10.84 42.07
C ASP A 611 -1.06 11.44 43.50
N GLU A 612 -2.21 11.69 44.15
CA GLU A 612 -2.30 12.03 45.60
C GLU A 612 -3.41 11.26 46.37
N TRP A 613 -4.60 11.05 45.79
CA TRP A 613 -5.72 10.33 46.45
C TRP A 613 -6.42 9.33 45.52
N VAL A 614 -6.80 8.17 46.06
CA VAL A 614 -7.77 7.24 45.44
C VAL A 614 -8.97 7.10 46.38
N VAL A 615 -10.01 7.91 46.11
CA VAL A 615 -11.39 7.89 46.66
C VAL A 615 -11.62 8.47 48.08
N PRO A 616 -12.43 9.54 48.23
CA PRO A 616 -13.21 9.80 49.44
C PRO A 616 -14.63 9.19 49.34
N ALA A 617 -15.10 8.60 50.45
CA ALA A 617 -16.39 7.91 50.69
C ALA A 617 -17.57 8.31 49.76
N THR A 618 -18.26 7.39 49.08
CA THR A 618 -19.25 6.47 49.68
C THR A 618 -19.55 5.22 48.82
N THR A 619 -19.56 4.03 49.47
CA THR A 619 -20.15 2.72 49.08
C THR A 619 -19.89 2.17 47.65
N LEU A 620 -18.88 1.31 47.52
CA LEU A 620 -18.88 0.18 46.57
C LEU A 620 -19.75 -0.93 47.17
N LYS A 621 -20.63 -1.53 46.38
CA LYS A 621 -21.56 -2.56 46.87
C LYS A 621 -22.07 -3.45 45.74
N GLY A 622 -21.55 -4.68 45.68
CA GLY A 622 -22.09 -5.77 44.86
C GLY A 622 -21.41 -5.95 43.51
N GLU A 623 -20.09 -5.75 43.46
CA GLU A 623 -19.26 -5.93 42.26
C GLU A 623 -18.66 -7.36 42.21
N GLU A 624 -18.62 -7.97 41.02
CA GLU A 624 -18.10 -9.35 40.84
C GLU A 624 -16.56 -9.38 40.80
N TRP A 625 -15.89 -8.37 40.21
CA TRP A 625 -14.41 -8.28 40.10
C TRP A 625 -13.83 -6.85 40.18
N VAL A 626 -12.86 -6.61 41.09
CA VAL A 626 -12.11 -5.32 41.21
C VAL A 626 -10.59 -5.52 41.05
N ALA A 627 -9.94 -4.80 40.13
CA ALA A 627 -8.50 -4.97 39.86
C ALA A 627 -7.67 -3.68 39.64
N LYS A 628 -6.51 -3.62 40.31
CA LYS A 628 -5.40 -2.63 40.16
C LYS A 628 -5.78 -1.19 40.53
N LEU A 629 -5.77 -0.91 41.84
CA LEU A 629 -5.74 0.44 42.40
C LEU A 629 -4.28 0.80 42.75
N LYS A 630 -3.83 2.00 42.36
CA LYS A 630 -2.49 2.52 42.68
C LYS A 630 -2.60 3.98 43.10
N GLY A 631 -2.21 4.29 44.33
CA GLY A 631 -2.05 5.64 44.88
C GLY A 631 -0.73 5.73 45.63
N ASP A 632 -0.12 6.91 45.65
CA ASP A 632 1.28 7.09 46.08
C ASP A 632 1.43 7.58 47.56
N GLU A 633 0.35 7.97 48.28
CA GLU A 633 0.39 8.26 49.75
C GLU A 633 -0.67 7.53 50.63
N TRP A 634 -1.94 7.42 50.22
CA TRP A 634 -3.01 6.81 51.04
C TRP A 634 -3.87 5.78 50.29
N VAL A 635 -4.15 4.63 50.92
CA VAL A 635 -5.23 3.70 50.53
C VAL A 635 -6.27 3.63 51.67
N ALA A 636 -7.13 4.64 51.73
CA ALA A 636 -8.27 4.86 52.66
C ALA A 636 -7.98 5.20 54.15
N LYS A 637 -8.79 6.10 54.72
CA LYS A 637 -8.82 6.45 56.17
C LYS A 637 -9.51 5.37 57.03
N PRO A 638 -9.32 5.33 58.38
CA PRO A 638 -9.79 4.27 59.29
C PRO A 638 -11.32 4.15 59.54
N ALA A 639 -12.18 4.35 58.55
CA ALA A 639 -13.63 4.19 58.70
C ALA A 639 -14.34 3.68 57.42
N ALA A 640 -13.71 2.79 56.66
CA ALA A 640 -14.32 2.15 55.49
C ALA A 640 -14.53 0.64 55.72
N THR A 641 -15.76 0.17 55.54
CA THR A 641 -16.13 -1.25 55.46
C THR A 641 -16.35 -1.62 53.99
N LEU A 642 -15.44 -2.41 53.42
CA LEU A 642 -15.71 -3.23 52.23
C LEU A 642 -16.65 -4.36 52.66
N LYS A 643 -17.72 -4.62 51.90
CA LYS A 643 -18.75 -5.57 52.32
C LYS A 643 -19.39 -6.25 51.10
N GLY A 644 -18.99 -7.49 50.84
CA GLY A 644 -19.72 -8.42 49.96
C GLY A 644 -19.18 -8.56 48.53
N ASP A 645 -17.86 -8.57 48.34
CA ASP A 645 -17.22 -8.73 47.02
C ASP A 645 -16.61 -10.15 46.90
N GLU A 646 -16.72 -10.80 45.72
CA GLU A 646 -16.22 -12.18 45.53
C GLU A 646 -14.68 -12.27 45.34
N TRP A 647 -14.04 -11.31 44.65
CA TRP A 647 -12.58 -11.32 44.39
C TRP A 647 -11.90 -9.94 44.40
N VAL A 648 -10.85 -9.77 45.23
CA VAL A 648 -10.01 -8.55 45.30
C VAL A 648 -8.52 -8.86 45.04
N ALA A 649 -7.87 -8.19 44.08
CA ALA A 649 -6.46 -8.45 43.73
C ALA A 649 -5.60 -7.19 43.44
N LYS A 650 -4.38 -7.18 44.02
CA LYS A 650 -3.28 -6.21 43.83
C LYS A 650 -3.58 -4.77 44.24
N LEU A 651 -3.59 -4.53 45.55
CA LEU A 651 -3.48 -3.21 46.15
C LEU A 651 -1.99 -2.88 46.38
N LYS A 652 -1.56 -1.67 46.02
CA LYS A 652 -0.21 -1.16 46.29
C LYS A 652 -0.33 0.28 46.80
N GLY A 653 0.09 0.51 48.05
CA GLY A 653 0.19 1.83 48.68
C GLY A 653 1.41 1.83 49.61
N ASP A 654 2.04 2.99 49.77
CA ASP A 654 3.38 3.09 50.34
C ASP A 654 3.40 3.34 51.88
N GLU A 655 2.26 3.52 52.56
CA GLU A 655 2.21 3.65 54.05
C GLU A 655 1.10 2.89 54.84
N TRP A 656 -0.13 2.65 54.34
CA TRP A 656 -1.21 1.96 55.11
C TRP A 656 -2.17 1.09 54.24
N VAL A 657 -2.75 0.00 54.81
CA VAL A 657 -3.79 -0.87 54.18
C VAL A 657 -4.97 -1.12 55.16
N ALA A 658 -6.22 -0.99 54.69
CA ALA A 658 -7.45 -1.01 55.51
C ALA A 658 -7.93 -2.42 56.00
N LYS A 659 -8.91 -2.42 56.94
CA LYS A 659 -9.54 -3.61 57.57
C LYS A 659 -10.64 -4.21 56.68
N LEU A 660 -10.48 -5.47 56.27
CA LEU A 660 -11.45 -6.23 55.43
C LEU A 660 -12.45 -6.99 56.31
N MET A 661 -13.75 -6.97 55.97
CA MET A 661 -14.77 -7.77 56.64
C MET A 661 -15.73 -8.40 55.62
N GLY A 662 -15.62 -9.72 55.41
CA GLY A 662 -16.63 -10.51 54.71
C GLY A 662 -16.31 -10.90 53.25
N ASP A 663 -15.03 -10.93 52.85
CA ASP A 663 -14.62 -11.32 51.49
C ASP A 663 -14.18 -12.80 51.44
N GLU A 664 -14.52 -13.53 50.37
CA GLU A 664 -14.25 -14.98 50.28
C GLU A 664 -12.79 -15.33 49.92
N ARG A 665 -12.06 -14.54 49.09
CA ARG A 665 -10.63 -14.81 48.73
C ARG A 665 -9.80 -13.54 48.45
N VAL A 666 -8.61 -13.43 49.06
CA VAL A 666 -7.66 -12.29 48.92
C VAL A 666 -6.29 -12.76 48.40
N ALA A 667 -5.72 -12.10 47.37
CA ALA A 667 -4.40 -12.45 46.82
C ALA A 667 -3.40 -11.28 46.71
N LYS A 668 -2.25 -11.42 47.40
CA LYS A 668 -1.03 -10.58 47.44
C LYS A 668 -1.22 -9.11 47.87
N LEU A 669 -0.81 -8.83 49.11
CA LEU A 669 -0.55 -7.50 49.66
C LEU A 669 0.97 -7.23 49.67
N LYS A 670 1.40 -5.99 49.41
CA LYS A 670 2.82 -5.58 49.54
C LYS A 670 2.87 -4.14 50.06
N GLY A 671 3.41 -3.97 51.27
CA GLY A 671 3.66 -2.68 51.92
C GLY A 671 4.65 -2.89 53.07
N ASP A 672 5.49 -1.89 53.36
CA ASP A 672 6.49 -1.94 54.42
C ASP A 672 5.92 -1.31 55.71
N GLU A 673 6.31 -1.86 56.86
CA GLU A 673 6.03 -1.46 58.26
C GLU A 673 4.89 -2.10 59.09
N TRP A 674 3.59 -2.18 58.76
CA TRP A 674 2.59 -2.87 59.64
C TRP A 674 1.38 -3.53 58.93
N VAL A 675 0.95 -4.72 59.41
CA VAL A 675 -0.26 -5.46 58.95
C VAL A 675 -1.18 -5.78 60.13
N ALA A 676 -2.47 -5.40 60.06
CA ALA A 676 -3.47 -5.70 61.10
C ALA A 676 -4.24 -7.02 60.83
N LYS A 677 -4.52 -7.75 61.92
CA LYS A 677 -5.06 -9.13 62.04
C LYS A 677 -6.26 -9.48 61.12
N LEU A 678 -6.19 -10.64 60.46
CA LEU A 678 -7.26 -11.28 59.68
C LEU A 678 -8.16 -12.15 60.58
N GLU A 679 -9.48 -12.02 60.48
CA GLU A 679 -10.46 -12.98 61.03
C GLU A 679 -11.38 -13.43 59.89
N GLY A 680 -11.35 -14.73 59.55
CA GLY A 680 -12.24 -15.36 58.58
C GLY A 680 -12.54 -16.81 58.95
N LYS A 681 -13.69 -17.33 58.52
CA LYS A 681 -13.93 -18.79 58.42
C LYS A 681 -13.36 -19.29 57.10
N GLN A 682 -12.80 -20.51 57.15
CA GLN A 682 -11.91 -21.17 56.18
C GLN A 682 -12.32 -21.11 54.70
#